data_AF-A0A8B9HPS7-F1
#
_entry.id   AF-A0A8B9HPS7-F1
#
_cell.length_a   1.000
_cell.length_b   1.000
_cell.length_c   1.000
_cell.angle_alpha   90.00
_cell.angle_beta   90.00
_cell.angle_gamma   90.00
#
_symmetry.space_group_name_H-M   'P 1'
#
loop_
_entity.id
_entity.type
_entity.pdbx_description
1 polymer ?
#
loop_
_entity_poly.entity_id
_entity_poly.type
_entity_poly.pdbx_seq_one_letter_code
_entity_poly.pdbx_strand_id
1 'polypeptide(L)'
;MEEETTPVRQQHLFNVKKLQKHLIGRLRGVSENTAVSVRQYSSGQSNPTFFIQTPDRSYVLRKKPPGPLLPGAHKVSPCFRQASADALHHQLTFHIMYITKPKLSKVLQHSEIFNSKFTLLCISSYFLIFSLQARVVAVLDWELSTTGQPIADLAYFLMPHYCPSHHGMISTLGGITGIEGIPPPEDLISIYCRCRGLPSSLPHQNFFIALAMFKMACIAQGIYARFMLGNASAPDAARYGDTVEPLAQLALKIAHSSSSVKAVVDTLFLQSPKGHAVLQQVQQFMKQHVLPAQQQITEYYAKHTDGPQRWQTPPVLEELKAKARAAGLWNLFLPAVSGLSQVDYSYIAEETGKCVFAAEVFNCQAPDSGNMEVLHLYGSEEQKKQWLEPLLRAEIRSCFCMTGSGSVLLNTSSWWCAGNPMCKIAVVMCRSKTVNQNDRHGQHSMILVPMDTPGVKKIRPLTVFGQDDASHGGHFEVHFDNVRVPASNILLGEGRGFEIAQGRLGPGRLHHCMRAVGASEYALELLCKRAASRQTFGKKLYQHEVVAHWIAECRIAIEQTRLLALHAAHTLDTKGNKAARKQIGMIKVVAGRMASKVVDCAIQVHGGAGVSDDFPLAHMYAYARTLRLADGPDEVHLSSIAQMELRDQLRRMSAKL
;
A
#
# COMPACT_ATOMS: atom_id res chain seq x y z
N MET A 1 9.57 -52.26 -6.74
CA MET A 1 9.22 -52.02 -8.16
C MET A 1 8.23 -53.02 -8.73
N GLU A 2 8.24 -54.30 -8.31
CA GLU A 2 7.19 -55.25 -8.75
C GLU A 2 5.78 -54.86 -8.29
N GLU A 3 5.64 -54.21 -7.12
CA GLU A 3 4.36 -53.75 -6.56
C GLU A 3 3.61 -52.70 -7.40
N GLU A 4 4.30 -51.95 -8.27
CA GLU A 4 3.67 -50.90 -9.10
C GLU A 4 3.33 -51.36 -10.53
N THR A 5 3.56 -52.63 -10.86
CA THR A 5 3.38 -53.14 -12.24
C THR A 5 2.43 -54.33 -12.30
N THR A 6 1.51 -54.32 -13.26
CA THR A 6 0.59 -55.41 -13.57
C THR A 6 1.05 -56.18 -14.81
N PRO A 7 0.53 -57.40 -15.07
CA PRO A 7 0.56 -57.97 -16.41
C PRO A 7 0.04 -56.96 -17.45
N VAL A 8 0.56 -57.02 -18.67
CA VAL A 8 0.13 -56.10 -19.75
C VAL A 8 -1.36 -56.30 -20.02
N ARG A 9 -2.15 -55.23 -19.89
CA ARG A 9 -3.60 -55.28 -20.11
C ARG A 9 -3.89 -55.69 -21.55
N GLN A 10 -4.96 -56.46 -21.76
CA GLN A 10 -5.25 -57.11 -23.05
C GLN A 10 -5.34 -56.11 -24.22
N GLN A 11 -5.96 -54.95 -24.01
CA GLN A 11 -6.05 -53.87 -25.00
C GLN A 11 -4.71 -53.19 -25.35
N HIS A 12 -3.65 -53.43 -24.57
CA HIS A 12 -2.34 -52.81 -24.72
C HIS A 12 -1.26 -53.76 -25.27
N LEU A 13 -1.58 -55.05 -25.43
CA LEU A 13 -0.65 -56.07 -25.90
C LEU A 13 0.07 -55.65 -27.20
N PHE A 14 1.34 -56.02 -27.30
CA PHE A 14 2.16 -55.84 -28.49
C PHE A 14 3.17 -56.97 -28.61
N ASN A 15 3.74 -57.14 -29.81
CA ASN A 15 4.65 -58.23 -30.09
C ASN A 15 6.04 -57.96 -29.46
N VAL A 16 6.33 -58.67 -28.36
CA VAL A 16 7.58 -58.52 -27.60
C VAL A 16 8.81 -58.95 -28.42
N LYS A 17 8.70 -59.95 -29.31
CA LYS A 17 9.81 -60.36 -30.19
C LYS A 17 10.19 -59.27 -31.20
N LYS A 18 9.20 -58.54 -31.75
CA LYS A 18 9.46 -57.38 -32.62
C LYS A 18 10.11 -56.24 -31.86
N LEU A 19 9.67 -55.99 -30.61
CA LEU A 19 10.33 -55.02 -29.74
C LEU A 19 11.78 -55.42 -29.49
N GLN A 20 12.05 -56.66 -29.10
CA GLN A 20 13.40 -57.18 -28.86
C GLN A 20 14.29 -56.97 -30.10
N LYS A 21 13.82 -57.36 -31.29
CA LYS A 21 14.56 -57.13 -32.55
C LYS A 21 14.86 -55.66 -32.81
N HIS A 22 13.97 -54.75 -32.44
CA HIS A 22 14.19 -53.31 -32.58
C HIS A 22 15.23 -52.76 -31.58
N LEU A 23 15.36 -53.39 -30.40
CA LEU A 23 16.33 -53.00 -29.38
C LEU A 23 17.75 -53.50 -29.67
N ILE A 24 17.90 -54.61 -30.42
CA ILE A 24 19.20 -55.14 -30.87
C ILE A 24 19.94 -54.07 -31.68
N GLY A 25 21.18 -53.77 -31.28
CA GLY A 25 22.01 -52.74 -31.90
C GLY A 25 21.71 -51.29 -31.47
N ARG A 26 20.62 -51.04 -30.73
CA ARG A 26 20.28 -49.71 -30.18
C ARG A 26 20.57 -49.57 -28.69
N LEU A 27 20.56 -50.70 -27.96
CA LEU A 27 20.91 -50.75 -26.55
C LEU A 27 22.08 -51.72 -26.35
N ARG A 28 23.10 -51.32 -25.57
CA ARG A 28 24.23 -52.19 -25.24
C ARG A 28 23.75 -53.35 -24.37
N GLY A 29 24.14 -54.59 -24.71
CA GLY A 29 23.81 -55.80 -23.93
C GLY A 29 22.56 -56.57 -24.39
N VAL A 30 21.83 -56.08 -25.41
CA VAL A 30 20.67 -56.80 -25.98
C VAL A 30 21.07 -57.53 -27.26
N SER A 31 21.03 -58.86 -27.24
CA SER A 31 21.25 -59.75 -28.38
C SER A 31 20.00 -60.58 -28.72
N GLU A 32 20.04 -61.37 -29.79
CA GLU A 32 18.93 -62.26 -30.17
C GLU A 32 18.55 -63.26 -29.07
N ASN A 33 19.49 -63.60 -28.19
CA ASN A 33 19.30 -64.58 -27.12
C ASN A 33 19.01 -63.96 -25.75
N THR A 34 18.89 -62.63 -25.64
CA THR A 34 18.59 -61.96 -24.36
C THR A 34 17.10 -62.09 -24.00
N ALA A 35 16.79 -62.63 -22.82
CA ALA A 35 15.40 -62.67 -22.33
C ALA A 35 14.89 -61.26 -21.98
N VAL A 36 13.73 -60.88 -22.54
CA VAL A 36 13.08 -59.58 -22.28
C VAL A 36 11.74 -59.82 -21.60
N SER A 37 11.58 -59.35 -20.35
CA SER A 37 10.29 -59.36 -19.66
C SER A 37 9.63 -57.97 -19.77
N VAL A 38 8.29 -57.96 -19.89
CA VAL A 38 7.51 -56.72 -20.04
C VAL A 38 6.33 -56.74 -19.08
N ARG A 39 6.22 -55.71 -18.25
CA ARG A 39 5.07 -55.44 -17.38
C ARG A 39 4.53 -54.04 -17.63
N GLN A 40 3.31 -53.75 -17.21
CA GLN A 40 2.69 -52.44 -17.39
C GLN A 40 2.56 -51.73 -16.04
N TYR A 41 2.90 -50.44 -15.95
CA TYR A 41 2.66 -49.68 -14.73
C TYR A 41 1.16 -49.54 -14.44
N SER A 42 0.78 -49.67 -13.16
CA SER A 42 -0.61 -49.51 -12.71
C SER A 42 -1.09 -48.06 -12.84
N SER A 43 -0.18 -47.10 -12.63
CA SER A 43 -0.37 -45.65 -12.75
C SER A 43 0.26 -45.05 -14.02
N GLY A 44 -0.43 -44.11 -14.68
CA GLY A 44 0.04 -43.42 -15.89
C GLY A 44 -1.11 -43.05 -16.82
N GLN A 45 -1.57 -41.80 -16.76
CA GLN A 45 -2.95 -41.45 -17.15
C GLN A 45 -3.22 -41.20 -18.64
N SER A 46 -2.20 -40.95 -19.47
CA SER A 46 -2.41 -40.51 -20.87
C SER A 46 -1.72 -41.37 -21.93
N ASN A 47 -0.69 -42.13 -21.56
CA ASN A 47 0.06 -43.03 -22.45
C ASN A 47 0.38 -44.34 -21.71
N PRO A 48 -0.03 -45.51 -22.22
CA PRO A 48 0.37 -46.79 -21.66
C PRO A 48 1.89 -46.86 -21.46
N THR A 49 2.31 -47.04 -20.21
CA THR A 49 3.71 -47.05 -19.81
C THR A 49 4.08 -48.46 -19.36
N PHE A 50 5.16 -48.99 -19.92
CA PHE A 50 5.62 -50.36 -19.72
C PHE A 50 6.99 -50.36 -19.08
N PHE A 51 7.18 -51.25 -18.12
CA PHE A 51 8.46 -51.60 -17.56
C PHE A 51 9.03 -52.78 -18.35
N ILE A 52 10.22 -52.62 -18.90
CA ILE A 52 10.93 -53.64 -19.68
C ILE A 52 12.19 -54.02 -18.91
N GLN A 53 12.44 -55.31 -18.73
CA GLN A 53 13.62 -55.79 -18.02
C GLN A 53 14.40 -56.79 -18.87
N THR A 54 15.71 -56.56 -18.94
CA THR A 54 16.72 -57.46 -19.49
C THR A 54 17.60 -57.97 -18.34
N PRO A 55 18.44 -59.00 -18.51
CA PRO A 55 19.30 -59.52 -17.45
C PRO A 55 20.16 -58.44 -16.79
N ASP A 56 20.67 -57.51 -17.59
CA ASP A 56 21.63 -56.51 -17.10
C ASP A 56 20.98 -55.17 -16.65
N ARG A 57 19.76 -54.85 -17.10
CA ARG A 57 19.16 -53.49 -16.97
C ARG A 57 17.63 -53.48 -17.04
N SER A 58 17.05 -52.37 -16.56
CA SER A 58 15.62 -52.06 -16.67
C SER A 58 15.37 -50.77 -17.46
N TYR A 59 14.25 -50.73 -18.19
CA TYR A 59 13.85 -49.64 -19.08
C TYR A 59 12.37 -49.30 -18.92
N VAL A 60 11.99 -48.08 -19.29
CA VAL A 60 10.59 -47.64 -19.36
C VAL A 60 10.23 -47.28 -20.80
N LEU A 61 9.20 -47.95 -21.34
CA LEU A 61 8.66 -47.68 -22.67
C LEU A 61 7.28 -47.03 -22.56
N ARG A 62 7.06 -45.91 -23.25
CA ARG A 62 5.73 -45.33 -23.42
C ARG A 62 5.18 -45.61 -24.82
N LYS A 63 4.00 -46.23 -24.88
CA LYS A 63 3.24 -46.44 -26.12
C LYS A 63 2.12 -45.41 -26.19
N LYS A 64 1.74 -45.04 -27.41
CA LYS A 64 0.53 -44.25 -27.68
C LYS A 64 -0.72 -45.10 -27.37
N PRO A 65 -1.82 -44.54 -26.83
CA PRO A 65 -3.03 -45.31 -26.49
C PRO A 65 -3.67 -45.98 -27.72
N PRO A 66 -4.39 -47.12 -27.55
CA PRO A 66 -5.06 -47.82 -28.64
C PRO A 66 -6.27 -47.03 -29.17
N GLY A 67 -6.52 -47.12 -30.47
CA GLY A 67 -7.66 -46.53 -31.15
C GLY A 67 -7.31 -46.11 -32.59
N PRO A 68 -8.29 -45.92 -33.48
CA PRO A 68 -8.06 -45.33 -34.79
C PRO A 68 -7.50 -43.92 -34.60
N LEU A 69 -6.20 -43.77 -34.84
CA LEU A 69 -5.59 -42.47 -34.92
C LEU A 69 -6.00 -41.88 -36.27
N LEU A 70 -6.55 -40.66 -36.24
CA LEU A 70 -6.68 -39.85 -37.46
C LEU A 70 -5.31 -39.85 -38.18
N PRO A 71 -5.25 -40.06 -39.50
CA PRO A 71 -4.02 -40.40 -40.24
C PRO A 71 -3.02 -39.23 -40.42
N GLY A 72 -2.86 -38.40 -39.38
CA GLY A 72 -1.94 -37.28 -39.27
C GLY A 72 -2.68 -35.95 -39.04
N ALA A 73 -2.09 -35.06 -38.23
CA ALA A 73 -2.57 -33.69 -38.01
C ALA A 73 -2.21 -32.72 -39.15
N HIS A 74 -1.51 -33.19 -40.20
CA HIS A 74 -0.76 -32.33 -41.14
C HIS A 74 -1.10 -32.51 -42.63
N LYS A 75 -2.29 -32.99 -42.99
CA LYS A 75 -2.78 -32.82 -44.37
C LYS A 75 -3.73 -31.62 -44.45
N VAL A 76 -3.16 -30.42 -44.28
CA VAL A 76 -3.66 -29.21 -44.94
C VAL A 76 -2.75 -29.00 -46.15
N SER A 77 -3.34 -29.00 -47.34
CA SER A 77 -2.67 -28.97 -48.65
C SER A 77 -1.70 -27.79 -48.82
N PRO A 78 -0.68 -27.90 -49.71
CA PRO A 78 0.35 -26.88 -49.89
C PRO A 78 -0.19 -25.64 -50.63
N CYS A 79 -0.80 -24.72 -49.88
CA CYS A 79 -1.15 -23.38 -50.34
C CYS A 79 -1.15 -22.38 -49.17
N PHE A 80 -0.05 -22.29 -48.42
CA PHE A 80 0.14 -21.26 -47.40
C PHE A 80 1.61 -20.84 -47.29
N ARG A 81 2.14 -20.31 -48.39
CA ARG A 81 3.37 -19.49 -48.40
C ARG A 81 3.17 -18.07 -48.93
N GLN A 82 1.92 -17.63 -49.11
CA GLN A 82 1.62 -16.32 -49.69
C GLN A 82 0.50 -15.57 -48.94
N ALA A 83 0.40 -15.75 -47.62
CA ALA A 83 -0.53 -14.97 -46.78
C ALA A 83 0.06 -14.66 -45.39
N SER A 84 1.39 -14.70 -45.27
CA SER A 84 2.13 -14.38 -44.04
C SER A 84 2.82 -13.01 -44.11
N ALA A 85 2.29 -12.09 -44.92
CA ALA A 85 2.86 -10.74 -45.08
C ALA A 85 1.91 -9.59 -44.68
N ASP A 86 0.57 -9.76 -44.67
CA ASP A 86 -0.35 -8.63 -44.43
C ASP A 86 -1.12 -8.68 -43.09
N ALA A 87 -0.96 -9.72 -42.28
CA ALA A 87 -1.67 -9.85 -41.00
C ALA A 87 -0.97 -9.17 -39.81
N LEU A 88 0.15 -8.49 -40.05
CA LEU A 88 0.97 -7.85 -39.01
C LEU A 88 0.63 -6.38 -38.73
N HIS A 89 -0.37 -5.79 -39.40
CA HIS A 89 -0.54 -4.33 -39.39
C HIS A 89 -1.77 -3.73 -38.71
N HIS A 90 -2.78 -4.49 -38.26
CA HIS A 90 -3.91 -3.89 -37.54
C HIS A 90 -4.34 -4.68 -36.30
N GLN A 91 -4.22 -4.01 -35.15
CA GLN A 91 -4.86 -4.33 -33.89
C GLN A 91 -6.36 -4.64 -34.07
N LEU A 92 -6.83 -5.66 -33.33
CA LEU A 92 -8.20 -5.98 -32.87
C LEU A 92 -9.12 -6.94 -33.67
N THR A 93 -9.51 -8.00 -32.93
CA THR A 93 -10.81 -8.70 -32.81
C THR A 93 -11.35 -9.54 -33.96
N PHE A 94 -11.57 -10.86 -33.74
CA PHE A 94 -12.85 -11.54 -34.04
C PHE A 94 -13.10 -12.75 -33.11
N HIS A 95 -14.37 -12.89 -32.70
CA HIS A 95 -14.96 -13.89 -31.78
C HIS A 95 -15.49 -15.13 -32.52
N ILE A 96 -15.36 -16.34 -31.94
CA ILE A 96 -15.90 -17.59 -32.52
C ILE A 96 -16.32 -18.61 -31.45
N MET A 97 -17.49 -19.23 -31.63
CA MET A 97 -17.97 -20.47 -30.98
C MET A 97 -18.55 -21.41 -32.05
N TYR A 98 -18.22 -22.72 -32.04
CA TYR A 98 -19.21 -23.82 -31.86
C TYR A 98 -18.61 -25.25 -31.75
N ILE A 99 -18.65 -25.72 -30.51
CA ILE A 99 -18.54 -27.03 -29.85
C ILE A 99 -18.58 -28.37 -30.62
N THR A 100 -17.74 -29.31 -30.16
CA THR A 100 -17.92 -30.78 -30.25
C THR A 100 -17.75 -31.48 -28.89
N LYS A 101 -18.46 -31.03 -27.84
CA LYS A 101 -18.64 -31.70 -26.53
C LYS A 101 -20.00 -31.29 -25.89
N PRO A 102 -20.95 -32.20 -25.61
CA PRO A 102 -22.37 -31.88 -25.47
C PRO A 102 -22.77 -30.96 -24.30
N LYS A 103 -22.12 -31.04 -23.12
CA LYS A 103 -22.48 -30.19 -21.96
C LYS A 103 -22.06 -28.73 -22.14
N LEU A 104 -20.83 -28.49 -22.59
CA LEU A 104 -20.32 -27.15 -22.92
C LEU A 104 -21.12 -26.52 -24.08
N SER A 105 -21.69 -27.35 -24.96
CA SER A 105 -22.51 -26.90 -26.10
C SER A 105 -23.76 -26.15 -25.70
N LYS A 106 -24.40 -26.62 -24.64
CA LYS A 106 -25.74 -26.20 -24.26
C LYS A 106 -25.74 -24.81 -23.60
N VAL A 107 -24.71 -24.52 -22.79
CA VAL A 107 -24.50 -23.22 -22.13
C VAL A 107 -24.23 -22.11 -23.15
N LEU A 108 -23.40 -22.45 -24.13
CA LEU A 108 -22.91 -21.57 -25.17
C LEU A 108 -23.96 -21.32 -26.28
N GLN A 109 -25.00 -22.17 -26.36
CA GLN A 109 -26.12 -22.01 -27.30
C GLN A 109 -27.09 -20.88 -26.98
N HIS A 110 -27.15 -20.43 -25.72
CA HIS A 110 -28.19 -19.51 -25.23
C HIS A 110 -27.67 -18.08 -24.99
N SER A 111 -26.47 -17.73 -25.46
CA SER A 111 -25.85 -16.42 -25.24
C SER A 111 -25.83 -15.58 -26.52
N GLU A 112 -26.53 -14.43 -26.52
CA GLU A 112 -26.73 -13.55 -27.70
C GLU A 112 -25.49 -12.77 -28.18
N ILE A 113 -24.27 -13.22 -27.85
CA ILE A 113 -23.04 -12.44 -28.09
C ILE A 113 -22.41 -12.67 -29.46
N PHE A 114 -22.91 -13.63 -30.25
CA PHE A 114 -22.16 -14.12 -31.41
C PHE A 114 -22.97 -14.07 -32.71
N ASN A 115 -22.88 -12.94 -33.43
CA ASN A 115 -23.39 -12.83 -34.79
C ASN A 115 -22.28 -12.88 -35.85
N SER A 116 -22.35 -13.95 -36.66
CA SER A 116 -21.88 -14.20 -38.03
C SER A 116 -20.44 -13.89 -38.48
N LYS A 117 -19.61 -14.94 -38.74
CA LYS A 117 -18.76 -15.10 -39.96
C LYS A 117 -17.83 -16.34 -40.01
N PHE A 118 -17.62 -17.09 -38.93
CA PHE A 118 -16.71 -18.28 -38.92
C PHE A 118 -17.21 -19.37 -37.95
N THR A 119 -16.80 -20.64 -38.16
CA THR A 119 -17.16 -21.83 -37.33
C THR A 119 -15.91 -22.42 -36.68
N LEU A 120 -15.91 -22.77 -35.39
CA LEU A 120 -14.73 -23.32 -34.69
C LEU A 120 -14.92 -24.79 -34.26
N LEU A 121 -14.14 -25.74 -34.77
CA LEU A 121 -14.23 -27.16 -34.36
C LEU A 121 -13.09 -27.52 -33.40
N CYS A 122 -13.41 -28.05 -32.22
CA CYS A 122 -12.41 -28.51 -31.24
C CYS A 122 -12.10 -30.00 -31.46
N ILE A 123 -10.86 -30.32 -31.82
CA ILE A 123 -10.41 -31.72 -31.94
C ILE A 123 -9.24 -31.94 -31.00
N SER A 124 -9.47 -32.68 -29.90
CA SER A 124 -8.46 -32.99 -28.88
C SER A 124 -7.76 -31.75 -28.28
N SER A 125 -6.70 -31.28 -28.92
CA SER A 125 -5.75 -30.24 -28.48
C SER A 125 -5.63 -29.09 -29.47
N TYR A 126 -6.57 -28.95 -30.42
CA TYR A 126 -6.53 -27.90 -31.43
C TYR A 126 -7.91 -27.30 -31.65
N PHE A 127 -7.95 -25.99 -31.94
CA PHE A 127 -9.12 -25.32 -32.48
C PHE A 127 -8.94 -25.10 -33.98
N LEU A 128 -9.89 -25.60 -34.78
CA LEU A 128 -9.94 -25.39 -36.22
C LEU A 128 -10.92 -24.26 -36.52
N ILE A 129 -10.45 -23.19 -37.18
CA ILE A 129 -11.28 -22.07 -37.63
C ILE A 129 -11.75 -22.36 -39.05
N PHE A 130 -13.05 -22.31 -39.31
CA PHE A 130 -13.66 -22.51 -40.63
C PHE A 130 -14.34 -21.23 -41.12
N SER A 131 -14.23 -20.93 -42.42
CA SER A 131 -15.05 -19.89 -43.06
C SER A 131 -16.50 -20.35 -43.27
N LEU A 132 -17.40 -19.43 -43.66
CA LEU A 132 -18.77 -19.74 -44.08
C LEU A 132 -18.87 -20.77 -45.22
N GLN A 133 -17.76 -21.04 -45.92
CA GLN A 133 -17.65 -22.04 -47.00
C GLN A 133 -16.99 -23.35 -46.53
N ALA A 134 -16.93 -23.60 -45.21
CA ALA A 134 -16.34 -24.79 -44.59
C ALA A 134 -14.87 -25.07 -44.96
N ARG A 135 -14.08 -24.01 -45.23
CA ARG A 135 -12.62 -24.12 -45.41
C ARG A 135 -11.90 -23.81 -44.11
N VAL A 136 -10.94 -24.64 -43.72
CA VAL A 136 -10.06 -24.37 -42.56
C VAL A 136 -9.20 -23.14 -42.88
N VAL A 137 -9.40 -22.06 -42.12
CA VAL A 137 -8.73 -20.76 -42.27
C VAL A 137 -7.53 -20.65 -41.33
N ALA A 138 -7.60 -21.28 -40.16
CA ALA A 138 -6.49 -21.34 -39.21
C ALA A 138 -6.60 -22.58 -38.30
N VAL A 139 -5.45 -23.04 -37.82
CA VAL A 139 -5.34 -24.09 -36.79
C VAL A 139 -4.66 -23.46 -35.59
N LEU A 140 -5.38 -23.34 -34.47
CA LEU A 140 -4.81 -22.83 -33.22
C LEU A 140 -4.36 -24.01 -32.36
N ASP A 141 -3.05 -24.14 -32.15
CA ASP A 141 -2.50 -24.99 -31.10
C ASP A 141 -2.68 -24.28 -29.76
N TRP A 142 -3.67 -24.76 -28.99
CA TRP A 142 -4.16 -24.06 -27.81
C TRP A 142 -3.20 -24.14 -26.60
N GLU A 143 -2.28 -25.11 -26.57
CA GLU A 143 -1.21 -25.20 -25.56
C GLU A 143 -0.12 -24.16 -25.86
N LEU A 144 0.23 -24.00 -27.14
CA LEU A 144 1.30 -23.09 -27.57
C LEU A 144 0.85 -21.62 -27.70
N SER A 145 -0.45 -21.37 -27.89
CA SER A 145 -1.00 -20.02 -28.15
C SER A 145 -0.86 -19.01 -27.01
N THR A 146 -0.57 -19.47 -25.78
CA THR A 146 -0.39 -18.59 -24.60
C THR A 146 0.99 -18.73 -23.96
N THR A 147 1.86 -19.60 -24.48
CA THR A 147 3.20 -19.83 -23.93
C THR A 147 4.03 -18.56 -24.00
N GLY A 148 4.46 -18.06 -22.85
CA GLY A 148 5.28 -16.84 -22.76
C GLY A 148 4.49 -15.53 -22.76
N GLN A 149 3.15 -15.56 -22.69
CA GLN A 149 2.32 -14.36 -22.57
C GLN A 149 2.12 -14.01 -21.07
N PRO A 150 2.67 -12.89 -20.57
CA PRO A 150 2.69 -12.58 -19.12
C PRO A 150 1.32 -12.36 -18.47
N ILE A 151 0.37 -11.77 -19.19
CA ILE A 151 -1.00 -11.51 -18.71
C ILE A 151 -1.80 -12.81 -18.62
N ALA A 152 -1.55 -13.77 -19.51
CA ALA A 152 -2.15 -15.10 -19.46
C ALA A 152 -1.65 -15.85 -18.21
N ASP A 153 -0.35 -15.80 -17.92
CA ASP A 153 0.22 -16.39 -16.70
C ASP A 153 -0.38 -15.76 -15.43
N LEU A 154 -0.49 -14.43 -15.40
CA LEU A 154 -1.14 -13.71 -14.32
C LEU A 154 -2.62 -14.11 -14.19
N ALA A 155 -3.35 -14.27 -15.31
CA ALA A 155 -4.75 -14.67 -15.29
C ALA A 155 -4.96 -16.09 -14.73
N TYR A 156 -4.05 -17.03 -15.03
CA TYR A 156 -4.06 -18.35 -14.40
C TYR A 156 -3.82 -18.27 -12.89
N PHE A 157 -2.88 -17.42 -12.47
CA PHE A 157 -2.59 -17.21 -11.05
C PHE A 157 -3.78 -16.59 -10.30
N LEU A 158 -4.49 -15.65 -10.93
CA LEU A 158 -5.61 -14.94 -10.32
C LEU A 158 -6.92 -15.74 -10.32
N MET A 159 -7.03 -16.79 -11.13
CA MET A 159 -8.26 -17.57 -11.33
C MET A 159 -8.97 -17.99 -10.02
N PRO A 160 -8.28 -18.43 -8.95
CA PRO A 160 -8.94 -18.81 -7.69
C PRO A 160 -9.69 -17.66 -7.00
N HIS A 161 -9.33 -16.39 -7.23
CA HIS A 161 -10.05 -15.25 -6.67
C HIS A 161 -11.42 -15.02 -7.31
N TYR A 162 -11.64 -15.57 -8.50
CA TYR A 162 -12.88 -15.41 -9.24
C TYR A 162 -13.78 -16.64 -9.12
N CYS A 163 -13.27 -17.75 -8.58
CA CYS A 163 -14.03 -18.97 -8.31
C CYS A 163 -14.90 -18.83 -7.04
N PRO A 164 -16.13 -19.38 -7.00
CA PRO A 164 -16.97 -19.37 -5.80
C PRO A 164 -16.37 -20.20 -4.65
N SER A 165 -16.38 -19.67 -3.43
CA SER A 165 -15.84 -20.32 -2.22
C SER A 165 -16.58 -21.60 -1.82
N HIS A 166 -17.85 -21.77 -2.21
CA HIS A 166 -18.65 -22.97 -1.93
C HIS A 166 -18.47 -24.12 -2.93
N HIS A 167 -17.74 -23.91 -4.02
CA HIS A 167 -17.48 -24.96 -5.01
C HIS A 167 -16.14 -25.63 -4.73
N GLY A 168 -16.12 -26.55 -3.76
CA GLY A 168 -15.01 -27.49 -3.52
C GLY A 168 -14.91 -28.55 -4.62
N MET A 169 -14.82 -28.11 -5.88
CA MET A 169 -14.97 -28.99 -7.04
C MET A 169 -13.75 -29.89 -7.24
N ILE A 170 -12.55 -29.43 -6.86
CA ILE A 170 -11.26 -30.15 -6.84
C ILE A 170 -10.39 -29.48 -5.77
N SER A 171 -9.55 -30.22 -5.02
CA SER A 171 -8.75 -29.69 -3.89
C SER A 171 -7.81 -28.51 -4.24
N THR A 172 -7.60 -28.23 -5.52
CA THR A 172 -6.67 -27.22 -6.05
C THR A 172 -7.37 -26.03 -6.73
N LEU A 173 -8.71 -25.99 -6.81
CA LEU A 173 -9.46 -25.01 -7.62
C LEU A 173 -10.57 -24.28 -6.83
N GLY A 174 -10.50 -24.30 -5.49
CA GLY A 174 -11.46 -23.61 -4.63
C GLY A 174 -11.32 -22.08 -4.68
N GLY A 175 -12.44 -21.38 -4.46
CA GLY A 175 -12.45 -19.93 -4.30
C GLY A 175 -11.71 -19.49 -3.04
N ILE A 176 -10.80 -18.52 -3.16
CA ILE A 176 -9.99 -18.01 -2.03
C ILE A 176 -10.48 -16.67 -1.47
N THR A 177 -11.62 -16.18 -1.98
CA THR A 177 -12.22 -14.92 -1.58
C THR A 177 -12.72 -14.98 -0.13
N GLY A 178 -12.28 -14.05 0.71
CA GLY A 178 -12.68 -13.93 2.11
C GLY A 178 -11.77 -14.66 3.11
N ILE A 179 -10.67 -15.25 2.66
CA ILE A 179 -9.65 -15.83 3.55
C ILE A 179 -8.70 -14.71 4.03
N GLU A 180 -8.59 -14.55 5.35
CA GLU A 180 -7.71 -13.57 5.97
C GLU A 180 -6.23 -13.82 5.59
N GLY A 181 -5.50 -12.75 5.26
CA GLY A 181 -4.09 -12.80 4.86
C GLY A 181 -3.82 -13.02 3.37
N ILE A 182 -4.84 -13.28 2.54
CA ILE A 182 -4.70 -13.34 1.07
C ILE A 182 -4.93 -11.94 0.48
N PRO A 183 -3.96 -11.35 -0.24
CA PRO A 183 -4.13 -10.04 -0.87
C PRO A 183 -5.25 -10.06 -1.92
N PRO A 184 -6.00 -8.97 -2.08
CA PRO A 184 -7.03 -8.89 -3.10
C PRO A 184 -6.43 -8.88 -4.53
N PRO A 185 -7.20 -9.27 -5.57
CA PRO A 185 -6.70 -9.36 -6.95
C PRO A 185 -6.04 -8.08 -7.46
N GLU A 186 -6.60 -6.91 -7.11
CA GLU A 186 -6.08 -5.59 -7.49
C GLU A 186 -4.65 -5.35 -6.98
N ASP A 187 -4.34 -5.77 -5.76
CA ASP A 187 -3.01 -5.63 -5.16
C ASP A 187 -2.03 -6.57 -5.86
N LEU A 188 -2.44 -7.81 -6.14
CA LEU A 188 -1.61 -8.80 -6.84
C LEU A 188 -1.29 -8.35 -8.27
N ILE A 189 -2.26 -7.78 -8.98
CA ILE A 189 -2.07 -7.18 -10.31
C ILE A 189 -1.08 -6.02 -10.21
N SER A 190 -1.25 -5.11 -9.24
CA SER A 190 -0.35 -3.97 -9.06
C SER A 190 1.09 -4.43 -8.78
N ILE A 191 1.28 -5.39 -7.87
CA ILE A 191 2.58 -5.99 -7.57
C ILE A 191 3.18 -6.64 -8.81
N TYR A 192 2.40 -7.44 -9.55
CA TYR A 192 2.87 -8.10 -10.77
C TYR A 192 3.30 -7.07 -11.83
N CYS A 193 2.47 -6.05 -12.08
CA CYS A 193 2.79 -4.99 -13.03
C CYS A 193 4.07 -4.26 -12.64
N ARG A 194 4.25 -3.91 -11.36
CA ARG A 194 5.47 -3.28 -10.85
C ARG A 194 6.70 -4.15 -11.05
N CYS A 195 6.63 -5.43 -10.67
CA CYS A 195 7.75 -6.37 -10.80
C CYS A 195 8.12 -6.67 -12.25
N ARG A 196 7.15 -6.58 -13.18
CA ARG A 196 7.34 -6.87 -14.61
C ARG A 196 7.51 -5.64 -15.49
N GLY A 197 7.41 -4.43 -14.92
CA GLY A 197 7.44 -3.18 -15.68
C GLY A 197 6.26 -3.02 -16.65
N LEU A 198 5.09 -3.58 -16.32
CA LEU A 198 3.87 -3.46 -17.13
C LEU A 198 3.01 -2.26 -16.67
N PRO A 199 2.15 -1.70 -17.53
CA PRO A 199 1.19 -0.67 -17.15
C PRO A 199 0.26 -1.13 -16.02
N SER A 200 -0.14 -0.21 -15.14
CA SER A 200 -1.07 -0.48 -14.03
C SER A 200 -2.49 -0.85 -14.50
N SER A 201 -2.86 -0.42 -15.70
CA SER A 201 -4.07 -0.88 -16.39
C SER A 201 -3.70 -1.97 -17.41
N LEU A 202 -4.21 -3.19 -17.21
CA LEU A 202 -4.04 -4.29 -18.15
C LEU A 202 -5.24 -4.36 -19.11
N PRO A 203 -5.16 -3.78 -20.32
CA PRO A 203 -6.23 -3.93 -21.31
C PRO A 203 -6.45 -5.42 -21.61
N HIS A 204 -7.71 -5.83 -21.72
CA HIS A 204 -8.13 -7.21 -21.97
C HIS A 204 -7.85 -8.20 -20.83
N GLN A 205 -7.61 -7.75 -19.59
CA GLN A 205 -7.49 -8.64 -18.42
C GLN A 205 -8.67 -9.61 -18.28
N ASN A 206 -9.90 -9.12 -18.42
CA ASN A 206 -11.10 -9.95 -18.37
C ASN A 206 -11.12 -11.04 -19.44
N PHE A 207 -10.57 -10.75 -20.63
CA PHE A 207 -10.42 -11.74 -21.69
C PHE A 207 -9.46 -12.86 -21.26
N PHE A 208 -8.30 -12.54 -20.68
CA PHE A 208 -7.33 -13.55 -20.25
C PHE A 208 -7.85 -14.39 -19.06
N ILE A 209 -8.58 -13.78 -18.12
CA ILE A 209 -9.21 -14.50 -17.00
C ILE A 209 -10.33 -15.41 -17.51
N ALA A 210 -11.21 -14.90 -18.39
CA ALA A 210 -12.24 -15.71 -19.02
C ALA A 210 -11.64 -16.87 -19.83
N LEU A 211 -10.57 -16.60 -20.58
CA LEU A 211 -9.84 -17.61 -21.34
C LEU A 211 -9.28 -18.70 -20.41
N ALA A 212 -8.64 -18.33 -19.29
CA ALA A 212 -8.14 -19.29 -18.30
C ALA A 212 -9.26 -20.19 -17.75
N MET A 213 -10.43 -19.61 -17.44
CA MET A 213 -11.59 -20.37 -16.95
C MET A 213 -12.21 -21.28 -18.02
N PHE A 214 -12.33 -20.82 -19.26
CA PHE A 214 -12.77 -21.67 -20.37
C PHE A 214 -11.81 -22.83 -20.62
N LYS A 215 -10.50 -22.60 -20.49
CA LYS A 215 -9.50 -23.66 -20.59
C LYS A 215 -9.71 -24.73 -19.50
N MET A 216 -10.01 -24.32 -18.27
CA MET A 216 -10.33 -25.27 -17.20
C MET A 216 -11.63 -26.04 -17.48
N ALA A 217 -12.68 -25.40 -17.98
CA ALA A 217 -13.92 -26.07 -18.39
C ALA A 217 -13.66 -27.12 -19.49
N CYS A 218 -12.80 -26.81 -20.47
CA CYS A 218 -12.40 -27.72 -21.54
C CYS A 218 -11.60 -28.94 -21.04
N ILE A 219 -10.69 -28.73 -20.08
CA ILE A 219 -9.93 -29.80 -19.42
C ILE A 219 -10.89 -30.72 -18.66
N ALA A 220 -11.76 -30.15 -17.83
CA ALA A 220 -12.75 -30.90 -17.06
C ALA A 220 -13.67 -31.73 -17.98
N GLN A 221 -14.16 -31.13 -19.06
CA GLN A 221 -14.97 -31.83 -20.06
C GLN A 221 -14.17 -32.92 -20.79
N GLY A 222 -12.87 -32.73 -21.01
CA GLY A 222 -11.98 -33.75 -21.58
C GLY A 222 -11.80 -34.96 -20.67
N ILE A 223 -11.65 -34.74 -19.36
CA ILE A 223 -11.58 -35.79 -18.35
C ILE A 223 -12.90 -36.57 -18.30
N TYR A 224 -14.03 -35.84 -18.22
CA TYR A 224 -15.36 -36.44 -18.21
C TYR A 224 -15.67 -37.24 -19.49
N ALA A 225 -15.27 -36.75 -20.67
CA ALA A 225 -15.47 -37.48 -21.92
C ALA A 225 -14.70 -38.82 -21.95
N ARG A 226 -13.48 -38.87 -21.39
CA ARG A 226 -12.72 -40.13 -21.29
C ARG A 226 -13.38 -41.10 -20.31
N PHE A 227 -14.00 -40.59 -19.24
CA PHE A 227 -14.79 -41.40 -18.31
C PHE A 227 -15.98 -42.06 -19.01
N MET A 228 -16.75 -41.28 -19.78
CA MET A 228 -17.88 -41.81 -20.57
C MET A 228 -17.46 -42.88 -21.59
N LEU A 229 -16.21 -42.82 -22.09
CA LEU A 229 -15.65 -43.80 -23.02
C LEU A 229 -15.00 -45.01 -22.32
N GLY A 230 -15.08 -45.12 -20.99
CA GLY A 230 -14.45 -46.20 -20.21
C GLY A 230 -12.92 -46.15 -20.17
N ASN A 231 -12.33 -45.04 -20.63
CA ASN A 231 -10.89 -44.86 -20.80
C ASN A 231 -10.28 -43.86 -19.81
N ALA A 232 -11.06 -43.42 -18.80
CA ALA A 232 -10.53 -42.59 -17.73
C ALA A 232 -9.69 -43.40 -16.76
N SER A 233 -8.59 -42.80 -16.31
CA SER A 233 -7.65 -43.37 -15.36
C SER A 233 -7.84 -42.87 -13.94
N ALA A 234 -8.66 -41.83 -13.74
CA ALA A 234 -8.94 -41.25 -12.42
C ALA A 234 -10.30 -41.73 -11.88
N PRO A 235 -10.38 -42.18 -10.62
CA PRO A 235 -11.62 -42.69 -10.02
C PRO A 235 -12.70 -41.60 -9.83
N ASP A 236 -12.29 -40.34 -9.77
CA ASP A 236 -13.15 -39.15 -9.64
C ASP A 236 -13.47 -38.50 -10.99
N ALA A 237 -13.05 -39.08 -12.12
CA ALA A 237 -13.21 -38.49 -13.46
C ALA A 237 -14.67 -38.16 -13.83
N ALA A 238 -15.64 -38.85 -13.21
CA ALA A 238 -17.07 -38.55 -13.35
C ALA A 238 -17.45 -37.15 -12.84
N ARG A 239 -16.89 -36.74 -11.69
CA ARG A 239 -17.21 -35.48 -11.00
C ARG A 239 -16.79 -34.24 -11.79
N TYR A 240 -15.78 -34.37 -12.64
CA TYR A 240 -15.35 -33.27 -13.52
C TYR A 240 -16.47 -32.81 -14.46
N GLY A 241 -17.41 -33.70 -14.81
CA GLY A 241 -18.57 -33.38 -15.64
C GLY A 241 -19.54 -32.38 -15.00
N ASP A 242 -19.52 -32.23 -13.68
CA ASP A 242 -20.38 -31.30 -12.93
C ASP A 242 -19.78 -29.90 -12.87
N THR A 243 -18.49 -29.77 -13.20
CA THR A 243 -17.73 -28.51 -13.12
C THR A 243 -17.72 -27.71 -14.43
N VAL A 244 -18.04 -28.38 -15.54
CA VAL A 244 -17.90 -27.82 -16.90
C VAL A 244 -18.80 -26.61 -17.13
N GLU A 245 -20.08 -26.76 -16.79
CA GLU A 245 -21.10 -25.73 -17.00
C GLU A 245 -20.91 -24.52 -16.06
N PRO A 246 -20.69 -24.71 -14.74
CA PRO A 246 -20.38 -23.60 -13.83
C PRO A 246 -19.15 -22.78 -14.27
N LEU A 247 -18.05 -23.45 -14.66
CA LEU A 247 -16.83 -22.76 -15.11
C LEU A 247 -17.07 -21.97 -16.40
N ALA A 248 -17.82 -22.53 -17.34
CA ALA A 248 -18.15 -21.86 -18.60
C ALA A 248 -19.06 -20.63 -18.38
N GLN A 249 -20.05 -20.74 -17.49
CA GLN A 249 -20.94 -19.61 -17.15
C GLN A 249 -20.18 -18.48 -16.43
N LEU A 250 -19.28 -18.82 -15.51
CA LEU A 250 -18.43 -17.86 -14.82
C LEU A 250 -17.47 -17.15 -15.79
N ALA A 251 -16.84 -17.90 -16.70
CA ALA A 251 -16.00 -17.34 -17.75
C ALA A 251 -16.76 -16.34 -18.64
N LEU A 252 -18.00 -16.69 -19.05
CA LEU A 252 -18.88 -15.77 -19.77
C LEU A 252 -19.17 -14.52 -18.95
N LYS A 253 -19.53 -14.65 -17.66
CA LYS A 253 -19.84 -13.51 -16.80
C LYS A 253 -18.67 -12.53 -16.70
N ILE A 254 -17.45 -13.04 -16.58
CA ILE A 254 -16.22 -12.21 -16.53
C ILE A 254 -15.93 -11.56 -17.89
N ALA A 255 -16.15 -12.27 -19.00
CA ALA A 255 -15.97 -11.69 -20.34
C ALA A 255 -16.93 -10.53 -20.60
N HIS A 256 -18.15 -10.56 -20.05
CA HIS A 256 -19.17 -9.51 -20.19
C HIS A 256 -19.11 -8.42 -19.13
N SER A 257 -18.32 -8.60 -18.06
CA SER A 257 -18.19 -7.54 -17.08
C SER A 257 -17.41 -6.39 -17.69
N SER A 258 -17.98 -5.18 -17.65
CA SER A 258 -17.20 -3.97 -17.90
C SER A 258 -16.07 -3.94 -16.88
N SER A 259 -14.83 -3.94 -17.37
CA SER A 259 -13.65 -3.70 -16.53
C SER A 259 -13.86 -2.37 -15.81
N SER A 260 -14.37 -2.44 -14.57
CA SER A 260 -14.33 -1.32 -13.64
C SER A 260 -13.06 -1.46 -12.81
N VAL A 261 -11.92 -1.59 -13.49
CA VAL A 261 -10.66 -1.25 -12.85
C VAL A 261 -10.73 0.26 -12.66
N LYS A 262 -11.19 0.69 -11.47
CA LYS A 262 -10.83 2.00 -10.94
C LYS A 262 -9.32 2.09 -11.14
N ALA A 263 -8.87 3.10 -11.89
CA ALA A 263 -7.46 3.34 -12.10
C ALA A 263 -6.75 3.19 -10.75
N VAL A 264 -5.96 2.12 -10.59
CA VAL A 264 -5.06 2.01 -9.44
C VAL A 264 -4.13 3.18 -9.66
N VAL A 265 -4.34 4.23 -8.86
CA VAL A 265 -3.46 5.40 -8.88
C VAL A 265 -2.10 4.84 -8.53
N ASP A 266 -1.21 4.85 -9.52
CA ASP A 266 0.14 4.31 -9.43
C ASP A 266 0.93 5.20 -8.45
N THR A 267 0.69 4.96 -7.17
CA THR A 267 1.29 5.73 -6.09
C THR A 267 2.54 4.99 -5.64
N LEU A 268 3.66 5.71 -5.65
CA LEU A 268 4.96 5.22 -5.18
C LEU A 268 4.90 4.60 -3.77
N PHE A 269 3.94 5.04 -2.95
CA PHE A 269 3.70 4.57 -1.60
C PHE A 269 2.23 4.17 -1.42
N LEU A 270 1.98 2.86 -1.39
CA LEU A 270 0.65 2.29 -1.24
C LEU A 270 0.15 2.46 0.19
N GLN A 271 -1.08 2.96 0.31
CA GLN A 271 -1.82 3.01 1.57
C GLN A 271 -2.48 1.65 1.83
N SER A 272 -2.59 1.22 3.08
CA SER A 272 -3.33 0.01 3.42
C SER A 272 -4.84 0.20 3.20
N PRO A 273 -5.63 -0.85 2.97
CA PRO A 273 -7.09 -0.74 2.86
C PRO A 273 -7.72 -0.08 4.09
N LYS A 274 -7.21 -0.39 5.29
CA LYS A 274 -7.62 0.24 6.54
C LYS A 274 -7.25 1.72 6.58
N GLY A 275 -6.01 2.07 6.22
CA GLY A 275 -5.56 3.46 6.14
C GLY A 275 -6.41 4.29 5.17
N HIS A 276 -6.74 3.72 4.01
CA HIS A 276 -7.59 4.36 3.02
C HIS A 276 -9.02 4.59 3.54
N ALA A 277 -9.62 3.58 4.18
CA ALA A 277 -10.95 3.70 4.76
C ALA A 277 -11.00 4.78 5.86
N VAL A 278 -10.00 4.81 6.76
CA VAL A 278 -9.91 5.83 7.82
C VAL A 278 -9.69 7.21 7.22
N LEU A 279 -8.83 7.35 6.20
CA LEU A 279 -8.63 8.62 5.51
C LEU A 279 -9.94 9.17 4.92
N GLN A 280 -10.73 8.33 4.25
CA GLN A 280 -12.03 8.73 3.72
C GLN A 280 -12.99 9.18 4.82
N GLN A 281 -13.02 8.48 5.96
CA GLN A 281 -13.81 8.87 7.12
C GLN A 281 -13.36 10.21 7.69
N VAL A 282 -12.05 10.44 7.81
CA VAL A 282 -11.47 11.72 8.27
C VAL A 282 -11.84 12.85 7.31
N GLN A 283 -11.70 12.65 6.00
CA GLN A 283 -12.09 13.64 4.99
C GLN A 283 -13.56 14.02 5.08
N GLN A 284 -14.43 13.02 5.25
CA GLN A 284 -15.86 13.25 5.40
C GLN A 284 -16.18 13.98 6.72
N PHE A 285 -15.55 13.57 7.82
CA PHE A 285 -15.71 14.21 9.13
C PHE A 285 -15.24 15.66 9.11
N MET A 286 -14.10 15.92 8.45
CA MET A 286 -13.56 17.26 8.25
C MET A 286 -14.56 18.16 7.53
N LYS A 287 -15.14 17.68 6.42
CA LYS A 287 -16.12 18.42 5.63
C LYS A 287 -17.43 18.67 6.38
N GLN A 288 -17.94 17.67 7.11
CA GLN A 288 -19.25 17.73 7.76
C GLN A 288 -19.24 18.45 9.11
N HIS A 289 -18.14 18.41 9.84
CA HIS A 289 -18.11 18.83 11.24
C HIS A 289 -17.00 19.83 11.56
N VAL A 290 -15.77 19.59 11.09
CA VAL A 290 -14.60 20.41 11.49
C VAL A 290 -14.57 21.75 10.76
N LEU A 291 -14.62 21.74 9.42
CA LEU A 291 -14.55 22.98 8.62
C LEU A 291 -15.71 23.94 8.92
N PRO A 292 -16.98 23.48 9.08
CA PRO A 292 -18.08 24.37 9.46
C PRO A 292 -17.91 25.05 10.83
N ALA A 293 -17.18 24.42 11.77
CA ALA A 293 -16.97 24.96 13.11
C ALA A 293 -15.89 26.05 13.18
N GLN A 294 -15.14 26.27 12.09
CA GLN A 294 -14.01 27.20 12.07
C GLN A 294 -14.41 28.63 12.44
N GLN A 295 -15.53 29.12 11.88
CA GLN A 295 -16.03 30.46 12.19
C GLN A 295 -16.37 30.60 13.68
N GLN A 296 -17.08 29.62 14.26
CA GLN A 296 -17.46 29.63 15.68
C GLN A 296 -16.24 29.62 16.60
N ILE A 297 -15.18 28.89 16.25
CA ILE A 297 -13.94 28.84 17.02
C ILE A 297 -13.18 30.18 16.92
N THR A 298 -13.09 30.77 15.73
CA THR A 298 -12.47 32.09 15.55
C THR A 298 -13.21 33.15 16.38
N GLU A 299 -14.54 33.17 16.33
CA GLU A 299 -15.36 34.09 17.13
C GLU A 299 -15.20 33.87 18.64
N TYR A 300 -15.05 32.62 19.09
CA TYR A 300 -14.79 32.33 20.50
C TYR A 300 -13.51 33.01 20.99
N TYR A 301 -12.39 32.84 20.28
CA TYR A 301 -11.11 33.40 20.71
C TYR A 301 -11.05 34.92 20.56
N ALA A 302 -11.76 35.50 19.57
CA ALA A 302 -11.90 36.94 19.43
C ALA A 302 -12.68 37.58 20.60
N LYS A 303 -13.70 36.89 21.13
CA LYS A 303 -14.49 37.35 22.28
C LYS A 303 -13.74 37.27 23.62
N HIS A 304 -12.75 36.40 23.72
CA HIS A 304 -12.05 36.11 24.98
C HIS A 304 -10.59 36.58 24.97
N THR A 305 -10.29 37.69 24.31
CA THR A 305 -8.90 38.19 24.15
C THR A 305 -8.21 38.51 25.47
N ASP A 306 -8.92 39.05 26.46
CA ASP A 306 -8.33 39.49 27.74
C ASP A 306 -8.70 38.60 28.93
N GLY A 307 -9.45 37.51 28.68
CA GLY A 307 -10.01 36.65 29.72
C GLY A 307 -9.22 35.36 29.96
N PRO A 308 -9.40 34.69 31.13
CA PRO A 308 -8.81 33.38 31.38
C PRO A 308 -9.32 32.30 30.41
N GLN A 309 -10.47 32.50 29.77
CA GLN A 309 -11.02 31.65 28.72
C GLN A 309 -10.17 31.65 27.45
N ARG A 310 -9.28 32.64 27.26
CA ARG A 310 -8.38 32.71 26.10
C ARG A 310 -7.60 31.41 25.89
N TRP A 311 -7.19 30.78 26.98
CA TRP A 311 -6.35 29.58 26.96
C TRP A 311 -7.15 28.29 27.11
N GLN A 312 -8.48 28.37 27.12
CA GLN A 312 -9.36 27.23 27.33
C GLN A 312 -9.83 26.64 26.01
N THR A 313 -10.17 25.35 26.05
CA THR A 313 -10.78 24.68 24.91
C THR A 313 -12.22 25.15 24.71
N PRO A 314 -12.61 25.62 23.51
CA PRO A 314 -13.98 26.03 23.24
C PRO A 314 -14.96 24.83 23.37
N PRO A 315 -16.19 25.04 23.86
CA PRO A 315 -17.18 23.96 23.98
C PRO A 315 -17.44 23.20 22.67
N VAL A 316 -17.50 23.91 21.54
CA VAL A 316 -17.65 23.30 20.21
C VAL A 316 -16.52 22.32 19.88
N LEU A 317 -15.29 22.61 20.33
CA LEU A 317 -14.16 21.73 20.09
C LEU A 317 -14.25 20.45 20.95
N GLU A 318 -14.79 20.53 22.16
CA GLU A 318 -15.10 19.36 23.00
C GLU A 318 -16.21 18.49 22.41
N GLU A 319 -17.26 19.10 21.84
CA GLU A 319 -18.31 18.37 21.11
C GLU A 319 -17.74 17.63 19.89
N LEU A 320 -16.84 18.28 19.13
CA LEU A 320 -16.16 17.66 17.99
C LEU A 320 -15.30 16.47 18.41
N LYS A 321 -14.54 16.60 19.51
CA LYS A 321 -13.78 15.47 20.08
C LYS A 321 -14.69 14.31 20.49
N ALA A 322 -15.83 14.59 21.11
CA ALA A 322 -16.79 13.56 21.47
C ALA A 322 -17.36 12.83 20.24
N LYS A 323 -17.70 13.56 19.17
CA LYS A 323 -18.13 12.98 17.88
C LYS A 323 -17.03 12.15 17.23
N ALA A 324 -15.79 12.64 17.21
CA ALA A 324 -14.65 11.92 16.64
C ALA A 324 -14.39 10.60 17.38
N ARG A 325 -14.43 10.61 18.73
CA ARG A 325 -14.35 9.39 19.55
C ARG A 325 -15.45 8.39 19.22
N ALA A 326 -16.71 8.87 19.14
CA ALA A 326 -17.85 8.00 18.81
C ALA A 326 -17.73 7.38 17.41
N ALA A 327 -17.09 8.08 16.47
CA ALA A 327 -16.80 7.59 15.12
C ALA A 327 -15.55 6.70 15.04
N GLY A 328 -14.82 6.46 16.14
CA GLY A 328 -13.57 5.71 16.15
C GLY A 328 -12.38 6.45 15.54
N LEU A 329 -12.50 7.76 15.29
CA LEU A 329 -11.46 8.61 14.73
C LEU A 329 -10.62 9.25 15.85
N TRP A 330 -9.85 8.44 16.58
CA TRP A 330 -9.18 8.90 17.80
C TRP A 330 -7.80 8.26 18.00
N ASN A 331 -6.81 9.04 18.45
CA ASN A 331 -5.42 8.61 18.64
C ASN A 331 -4.80 7.99 17.38
N LEU A 332 -5.18 8.50 16.19
CA LEU A 332 -4.83 7.90 14.89
C LEU A 332 -3.32 7.83 14.65
N PHE A 333 -2.56 8.73 15.30
CA PHE A 333 -1.11 8.85 15.18
C PHE A 333 -0.31 7.68 15.78
N LEU A 334 -0.90 6.93 16.73
CA LEU A 334 -0.19 5.94 17.53
C LEU A 334 -0.45 4.53 17.00
N PRO A 335 0.50 3.88 16.30
CA PRO A 335 0.27 2.59 15.63
C PRO A 335 -0.23 1.48 16.55
N ALA A 336 0.25 1.44 17.81
CA ALA A 336 -0.16 0.44 18.79
C ALA A 336 -1.64 0.56 19.21
N VAL A 337 -2.27 1.72 18.97
CA VAL A 337 -3.69 1.97 19.28
C VAL A 337 -4.52 1.94 18.00
N SER A 338 -4.10 2.67 16.97
CA SER A 338 -4.87 2.83 15.74
C SER A 338 -4.72 1.62 14.81
N GLY A 339 -3.62 0.88 14.90
CA GLY A 339 -3.22 -0.14 13.93
C GLY A 339 -2.99 0.44 12.53
N LEU A 340 -2.56 1.71 12.44
CA LEU A 340 -2.18 2.39 11.21
C LEU A 340 -0.66 2.48 11.11
N SER A 341 -0.13 2.30 9.89
CA SER A 341 1.28 2.56 9.60
C SER A 341 1.59 4.07 9.59
N GLN A 342 2.87 4.44 9.60
CA GLN A 342 3.26 5.83 9.42
C GLN A 342 2.87 6.35 8.03
N VAL A 343 2.92 5.52 6.98
CA VAL A 343 2.40 5.88 5.65
C VAL A 343 0.90 6.16 5.71
N ASP A 344 0.12 5.29 6.35
CA ASP A 344 -1.34 5.49 6.47
C ASP A 344 -1.68 6.78 7.22
N TYR A 345 -1.04 6.98 8.38
CA TYR A 345 -1.24 8.18 9.18
C TYR A 345 -0.73 9.45 8.49
N SER A 346 0.28 9.36 7.64
CA SER A 346 0.82 10.52 6.93
C SER A 346 -0.22 11.20 6.03
N TYR A 347 -1.03 10.44 5.30
CA TYR A 347 -2.13 11.01 4.51
C TYR A 347 -3.23 11.63 5.41
N ILE A 348 -3.49 11.03 6.57
CA ILE A 348 -4.45 11.56 7.55
C ILE A 348 -3.92 12.87 8.15
N ALA A 349 -2.63 12.92 8.51
CA ALA A 349 -1.98 14.11 9.03
C ALA A 349 -1.99 15.25 7.99
N GLU A 350 -1.80 14.93 6.70
CA GLU A 350 -1.99 15.90 5.61
C GLU A 350 -3.41 16.48 5.61
N GLU A 351 -4.45 15.65 5.72
CA GLU A 351 -5.84 16.14 5.78
C GLU A 351 -6.08 17.05 6.99
N THR A 352 -5.59 16.66 8.17
CA THR A 352 -5.72 17.51 9.37
C THR A 352 -4.93 18.81 9.26
N GLY A 353 -3.90 18.88 8.42
CA GLY A 353 -3.11 20.08 8.19
C GLY A 353 -3.88 21.23 7.55
N LYS A 354 -5.04 20.94 6.92
CA LYS A 354 -5.88 21.95 6.26
C LYS A 354 -6.65 22.84 7.24
N CYS A 355 -6.74 22.47 8.52
CA CYS A 355 -7.43 23.25 9.54
C CYS A 355 -6.65 23.22 10.86
N VAL A 356 -6.42 24.40 11.43
CA VAL A 356 -5.51 24.62 12.56
C VAL A 356 -5.81 23.74 13.77
N PHE A 357 -7.09 23.56 14.13
CA PHE A 357 -7.51 22.79 15.30
C PHE A 357 -7.90 21.33 14.97
N ALA A 358 -7.82 20.90 13.71
CA ALA A 358 -8.29 19.58 13.31
C ALA A 358 -7.51 18.43 13.96
N ALA A 359 -6.20 18.58 14.13
CA ALA A 359 -5.40 17.57 14.82
C ALA A 359 -5.90 17.35 16.26
N GLU A 360 -6.37 18.39 16.94
CA GLU A 360 -6.90 18.29 18.30
C GLU A 360 -8.26 17.56 18.37
N VAL A 361 -9.08 17.68 17.34
CA VAL A 361 -10.36 16.94 17.23
C VAL A 361 -10.15 15.43 17.27
N PHE A 362 -9.02 14.95 16.74
CA PHE A 362 -8.69 13.51 16.67
C PHE A 362 -7.67 13.06 17.74
N ASN A 363 -7.33 13.94 18.69
CA ASN A 363 -6.27 13.76 19.70
C ASN A 363 -4.88 13.45 19.11
N CYS A 364 -4.56 14.13 18.01
CA CYS A 364 -3.36 13.95 17.19
C CYS A 364 -2.41 15.17 17.24
N GLN A 365 -2.70 16.16 18.09
CA GLN A 365 -1.97 17.42 18.19
C GLN A 365 -0.64 17.30 18.93
N ALA A 366 0.35 18.08 18.47
CA ALA A 366 1.56 18.35 19.24
C ALA A 366 1.26 19.38 20.35
N PRO A 367 1.98 19.33 21.49
CA PRO A 367 3.06 18.42 21.86
C PRO A 367 2.59 17.08 22.45
N ASP A 368 1.28 16.90 22.65
CA ASP A 368 0.72 15.74 23.36
C ASP A 368 0.99 14.42 22.65
N SER A 369 0.84 14.35 21.32
CA SER A 369 1.15 13.13 20.56
C SER A 369 2.58 12.64 20.80
N GLY A 370 3.56 13.55 20.75
CA GLY A 370 4.95 13.21 21.05
C GLY A 370 5.18 12.84 22.52
N ASN A 371 4.45 13.44 23.47
CA ASN A 371 4.56 13.08 24.88
C ASN A 371 3.91 11.71 25.18
N MET A 372 2.79 11.40 24.51
CA MET A 372 2.15 10.09 24.53
C MET A 372 3.07 9.02 23.96
N GLU A 373 3.77 9.27 22.84
CA GLU A 373 4.77 8.35 22.29
C GLU A 373 5.92 8.08 23.29
N VAL A 374 6.42 9.13 23.97
CA VAL A 374 7.46 8.95 25.00
C VAL A 374 6.99 8.04 26.12
N LEU A 375 5.80 8.30 26.67
CA LEU A 375 5.25 7.47 27.76
C LEU A 375 4.94 6.05 27.29
N HIS A 376 4.46 5.89 26.06
CA HIS A 376 4.19 4.57 25.48
C HIS A 376 5.46 3.73 25.37
N LEU A 377 6.55 4.31 24.88
CA LEU A 377 7.81 3.59 24.63
C LEU A 377 8.68 3.44 25.88
N TYR A 378 8.68 4.42 26.77
CA TYR A 378 9.69 4.55 27.83
C TYR A 378 9.11 4.71 29.24
N GLY A 379 7.79 4.87 29.37
CA GLY A 379 7.13 4.98 30.66
C GLY A 379 7.09 3.65 31.39
N SER A 380 7.23 3.66 32.71
CA SER A 380 6.86 2.53 33.56
C SER A 380 5.33 2.30 33.51
N GLU A 381 4.86 1.14 33.98
CA GLU A 381 3.42 0.86 34.01
C GLU A 381 2.66 1.87 34.89
N GLU A 382 3.25 2.31 36.01
CA GLU A 382 2.70 3.34 36.88
C GLU A 382 2.62 4.69 36.17
N GLN A 383 3.69 5.08 35.45
CA GLN A 383 3.72 6.31 34.67
C GLN A 383 2.70 6.29 33.53
N LYS A 384 2.54 5.14 32.85
CA LYS A 384 1.53 4.97 31.81
C LYS A 384 0.12 5.11 32.38
N LYS A 385 -0.18 4.41 33.48
CA LYS A 385 -1.48 4.50 34.14
C LYS A 385 -1.81 5.91 34.61
N GLN A 386 -0.83 6.60 35.19
CA GLN A 386 -1.02 7.94 35.75
C GLN A 386 -1.12 9.03 34.68
N TRP A 387 -0.36 8.92 33.58
CA TRP A 387 -0.20 10.03 32.63
C TRP A 387 -0.57 9.67 31.19
N LEU A 388 -0.20 8.49 30.69
CA LEU A 388 -0.51 8.09 29.31
C LEU A 388 -2.01 7.87 29.11
N GLU A 389 -2.67 7.14 30.02
CA GLU A 389 -4.09 6.85 29.84
C GLU A 389 -4.97 8.12 29.86
N PRO A 390 -4.79 9.08 30.80
CA PRO A 390 -5.55 10.33 30.75
C PRO A 390 -5.26 11.17 29.49
N LEU A 391 -4.02 11.16 28.98
CA LEU A 391 -3.68 11.81 27.70
C LEU A 391 -4.37 11.12 26.51
N LEU A 392 -4.41 9.79 26.48
CA LEU A 392 -5.12 9.03 25.44
C LEU A 392 -6.65 9.25 25.49
N ARG A 393 -7.21 9.60 26.65
CA ARG A 393 -8.62 10.00 26.82
C ARG A 393 -8.86 11.50 26.62
N ALA A 394 -7.81 12.30 26.43
CA ALA A 394 -7.83 13.77 26.41
C ALA A 394 -8.44 14.42 27.67
N GLU A 395 -8.30 13.78 28.83
CA GLU A 395 -8.70 14.31 30.14
C GLU A 395 -7.70 15.34 30.68
N ILE A 396 -6.46 15.28 30.21
CA ILE A 396 -5.40 16.24 30.51
C ILE A 396 -4.65 16.58 29.23
N ARG A 397 -3.84 17.64 29.32
CA ARG A 397 -2.85 18.06 28.32
C ARG A 397 -1.47 18.02 28.94
N SER A 398 -0.46 18.11 28.09
CA SER A 398 0.94 18.07 28.45
C SER A 398 1.75 19.15 27.73
N CYS A 399 2.91 19.47 28.27
CA CYS A 399 3.90 20.32 27.62
C CYS A 399 5.28 19.65 27.59
N PHE A 400 6.20 20.17 26.79
CA PHE A 400 7.54 19.62 26.66
C PHE A 400 8.62 20.69 26.85
N CYS A 401 9.49 20.47 27.82
CA CYS A 401 10.46 21.43 28.32
C CYS A 401 11.89 21.01 28.00
N MET A 402 12.51 21.62 26.97
CA MET A 402 13.87 21.23 26.54
C MET A 402 14.85 22.41 26.38
N THR A 403 14.42 23.65 26.61
CA THR A 403 15.21 24.85 26.28
C THR A 403 15.86 25.52 27.49
N GLY A 404 17.20 25.54 27.50
CA GLY A 404 18.03 26.34 28.40
C GLY A 404 19.46 25.80 28.55
N SER A 405 20.46 26.60 28.17
CA SER A 405 21.89 26.34 28.40
C SER A 405 22.28 26.62 29.86
N GLY A 406 22.78 25.62 30.58
CA GLY A 406 23.62 25.83 31.77
C GLY A 406 23.01 25.42 33.12
N SER A 407 23.63 24.39 33.71
CA SER A 407 23.77 24.08 35.14
C SER A 407 22.69 24.50 36.17
N VAL A 408 22.05 23.48 36.78
CA VAL A 408 21.73 23.38 38.22
C VAL A 408 20.92 24.55 38.82
N LEU A 409 19.67 24.26 39.18
CA LEU A 409 18.48 25.14 39.26
C LEU A 409 17.79 25.21 37.90
N LEU A 410 16.60 24.63 37.82
CA LEU A 410 15.82 24.52 36.61
C LEU A 410 15.20 25.89 36.24
N ASN A 411 16.02 26.86 35.85
CA ASN A 411 15.57 28.01 35.07
C ASN A 411 15.59 27.62 33.59
N THR A 412 14.74 26.67 33.20
CA THR A 412 14.56 26.27 31.80
C THR A 412 13.25 26.85 31.28
N SER A 413 13.31 27.88 30.46
CA SER A 413 12.14 28.40 29.74
C SER A 413 11.62 27.32 28.80
N SER A 414 10.56 26.62 29.20
CA SER A 414 9.89 25.61 28.39
C SER A 414 8.79 26.20 27.53
N TRP A 415 8.76 25.88 26.24
CA TRP A 415 7.76 26.38 25.30
C TRP A 415 6.64 25.33 25.07
N TRP A 416 5.46 25.79 24.64
CA TRP A 416 4.31 25.02 24.09
C TRP A 416 3.26 24.43 25.08
N CYS A 417 1.98 24.83 24.90
CA CYS A 417 0.72 24.40 25.55
C CYS A 417 0.51 24.64 27.05
N ALA A 418 1.49 25.20 27.77
CA ALA A 418 1.38 25.45 29.22
C ALA A 418 0.33 26.51 29.62
N GLY A 419 -0.24 27.25 28.67
CA GLY A 419 -1.35 28.18 28.93
C GLY A 419 -2.64 27.48 29.27
N ASN A 420 -2.89 26.31 28.66
CA ASN A 420 -4.14 25.59 28.83
C ASN A 420 -4.28 25.07 30.27
N PRO A 421 -5.39 25.38 30.99
CA PRO A 421 -5.60 24.90 32.36
C PRO A 421 -5.63 23.37 32.50
N MET A 422 -5.88 22.65 31.41
CA MET A 422 -5.83 21.20 31.32
C MET A 422 -4.41 20.67 31.22
N CYS A 423 -3.40 21.51 31.00
CA CYS A 423 -2.00 21.10 31.03
C CYS A 423 -1.60 20.70 32.46
N LYS A 424 -1.60 19.39 32.75
CA LYS A 424 -1.33 18.86 34.09
C LYS A 424 0.08 18.27 34.25
N ILE A 425 0.76 17.97 33.15
CA ILE A 425 2.05 17.28 33.18
C ILE A 425 3.06 17.88 32.19
N ALA A 426 4.28 18.11 32.66
CA ALA A 426 5.41 18.52 31.84
C ALA A 426 6.40 17.36 31.68
N VAL A 427 6.85 17.12 30.45
CA VAL A 427 8.02 16.27 30.17
C VAL A 427 9.24 17.18 30.09
N VAL A 428 10.14 17.10 31.07
CA VAL A 428 11.28 18.01 31.22
C VAL A 428 12.59 17.30 30.91
N MET A 429 13.39 17.86 30.01
CA MET A 429 14.77 17.45 29.79
C MET A 429 15.70 18.32 30.64
N CYS A 430 16.52 17.68 31.47
CA CYS A 430 17.44 18.36 32.38
C CYS A 430 18.79 17.68 32.45
N ARG A 431 19.84 18.43 32.83
CA ARG A 431 21.19 17.89 33.02
C ARG A 431 21.27 17.11 34.33
N SER A 432 21.74 15.87 34.28
CA SER A 432 22.01 15.04 35.45
C SER A 432 23.38 15.39 36.04
N LYS A 433 23.47 15.57 37.36
CA LYS A 433 24.74 15.79 38.06
C LYS A 433 25.54 14.50 38.30
N THR A 434 24.86 13.37 38.32
CA THR A 434 25.31 12.06 38.81
C THR A 434 25.92 11.17 37.73
N VAL A 435 25.92 11.59 36.46
CA VAL A 435 26.42 10.77 35.35
C VAL A 435 27.89 11.08 35.06
N ASN A 436 28.66 10.06 34.70
CA ASN A 436 30.07 10.16 34.30
C ASN A 436 30.28 11.33 33.32
N GLN A 437 31.07 12.33 33.70
CA GLN A 437 31.27 13.54 32.90
C GLN A 437 31.93 13.28 31.54
N ASN A 438 32.56 12.11 31.36
CA ASN A 438 33.19 11.72 30.11
C ASN A 438 32.18 11.21 29.06
N ASP A 439 30.96 10.83 29.46
CA ASP A 439 29.90 10.50 28.51
C ASP A 439 29.11 11.77 28.15
N ARG A 440 29.51 12.42 27.05
CA ARG A 440 28.87 13.63 26.53
C ARG A 440 27.37 13.43 26.23
N HIS A 441 26.97 12.24 25.80
CA HIS A 441 25.59 11.93 25.42
C HIS A 441 24.75 11.41 26.59
N GLY A 442 25.38 10.98 27.68
CA GLY A 442 24.74 10.57 28.94
C GLY A 442 24.46 11.70 29.94
N GLN A 443 24.75 12.96 29.61
CA GLN A 443 24.64 14.07 30.58
C GLN A 443 23.21 14.51 30.94
N HIS A 444 22.18 14.02 30.25
CA HIS A 444 20.81 14.54 30.38
C HIS A 444 19.81 13.42 30.64
N SER A 445 18.76 13.73 31.38
CA SER A 445 17.62 12.84 31.65
C SER A 445 16.31 13.52 31.24
N MET A 446 15.26 12.72 31.01
CA MET A 446 13.90 13.23 30.94
C MET A 446 13.14 12.85 32.20
N ILE A 447 12.35 13.79 32.73
CA ILE A 447 11.62 13.64 33.98
C ILE A 447 10.21 14.21 33.85
N LEU A 448 9.24 13.52 34.44
CA LEU A 448 7.84 13.94 34.51
C LEU A 448 7.66 14.92 35.68
N VAL A 449 7.08 16.09 35.42
CA VAL A 449 6.85 17.13 36.43
C VAL A 449 5.39 17.57 36.39
N PRO A 450 4.56 17.21 37.38
CA PRO A 450 3.21 17.74 37.51
C PRO A 450 3.21 19.27 37.58
N MET A 451 2.30 19.91 36.85
CA MET A 451 2.27 21.38 36.72
C MET A 451 1.89 22.11 38.01
N ASP A 452 1.28 21.41 38.97
CA ASP A 452 0.93 21.88 40.31
C ASP A 452 2.04 21.65 41.35
N THR A 453 3.18 21.07 40.94
CA THR A 453 4.32 20.85 41.86
C THR A 453 4.83 22.18 42.39
N PRO A 454 5.02 22.33 43.72
CA PRO A 454 5.60 23.54 44.30
C PRO A 454 6.91 23.93 43.63
N GLY A 455 7.02 25.18 43.19
CA GLY A 455 8.18 25.71 42.47
C GLY A 455 7.99 25.83 40.96
N VAL A 456 6.97 25.20 40.37
CA VAL A 456 6.62 25.40 38.95
C VAL A 456 5.88 26.74 38.82
N LYS A 457 6.49 27.70 38.10
CA LYS A 457 5.98 29.06 37.94
C LYS A 457 5.78 29.38 36.46
N LYS A 458 4.53 29.60 36.04
CA LYS A 458 4.20 30.11 34.70
C LYS A 458 4.38 31.63 34.70
N ILE A 459 5.33 32.15 33.93
CA ILE A 459 5.76 33.55 33.99
C ILE A 459 4.94 34.43 33.04
N ARG A 460 4.96 34.12 31.74
CA ARG A 460 4.28 34.93 30.72
C ARG A 460 4.05 34.15 29.42
N PRO A 461 3.05 34.51 28.61
CA PRO A 461 2.93 34.02 27.24
C PRO A 461 4.00 34.63 26.32
N LEU A 462 4.28 33.96 25.21
CA LEU A 462 5.18 34.38 24.14
C LEU A 462 4.38 34.52 22.84
N THR A 463 4.70 35.55 22.07
CA THR A 463 4.07 35.81 20.77
C THR A 463 5.00 35.49 19.62
N VAL A 464 4.45 34.96 18.53
CA VAL A 464 5.11 34.75 17.24
C VAL A 464 4.47 35.69 16.23
N PHE A 465 5.22 36.68 15.73
CA PHE A 465 4.68 37.76 14.88
C PHE A 465 3.44 38.46 15.49
N GLY A 466 3.45 38.65 16.82
CA GLY A 466 2.33 39.25 17.56
C GLY A 466 1.17 38.30 17.88
N GLN A 467 1.19 37.07 17.37
CA GLN A 467 0.17 36.05 17.64
C GLN A 467 0.56 35.19 18.84
N ASP A 468 -0.36 34.93 19.74
CA ASP A 468 -0.10 34.19 20.99
C ASP A 468 -0.48 32.70 20.95
N ASP A 469 -1.02 32.25 19.83
CA ASP A 469 -1.41 30.86 19.57
C ASP A 469 -2.40 30.29 20.61
N ALA A 470 -3.29 31.14 21.11
CA ALA A 470 -4.30 30.80 22.11
C ALA A 470 -5.12 29.55 21.75
N SER A 471 -5.38 29.33 20.45
CA SER A 471 -6.12 28.15 19.95
C SER A 471 -5.49 26.81 20.28
N HIS A 472 -4.18 26.78 20.55
CA HIS A 472 -3.45 25.59 20.99
C HIS A 472 -3.04 25.66 22.47
N GLY A 473 -3.54 26.63 23.23
CA GLY A 473 -3.11 26.89 24.60
C GLY A 473 -1.80 27.68 24.73
N GLY A 474 -1.31 28.26 23.62
CA GLY A 474 -0.19 29.20 23.57
C GLY A 474 1.19 28.66 23.88
N HIS A 475 2.15 29.57 23.96
CA HIS A 475 3.55 29.30 24.32
C HIS A 475 3.90 30.15 25.53
N PHE A 476 4.53 29.55 26.54
CA PHE A 476 4.80 30.25 27.79
C PHE A 476 6.28 30.17 28.15
N GLU A 477 6.70 31.10 28.99
CA GLU A 477 7.90 30.97 29.80
C GLU A 477 7.50 30.30 31.12
N VAL A 478 8.15 29.19 31.47
CA VAL A 478 7.92 28.45 32.72
C VAL A 478 9.26 28.36 33.46
N HIS A 479 9.28 28.67 34.76
CA HIS A 479 10.43 28.47 35.64
C HIS A 479 10.16 27.30 36.58
N PHE A 480 11.20 26.55 36.93
CA PHE A 480 11.15 25.45 37.89
C PHE A 480 12.10 25.77 39.04
N ASP A 481 11.60 26.50 40.04
CA ASP A 481 12.35 26.98 41.18
C ASP A 481 12.31 25.96 42.32
N ASN A 482 13.43 25.28 42.57
CA ASN A 482 13.57 24.27 43.63
C ASN A 482 12.50 23.16 43.61
N VAL A 483 12.03 22.82 42.41
CA VAL A 483 11.02 21.77 42.18
C VAL A 483 11.57 20.40 42.59
N ARG A 484 10.82 19.69 43.43
CA ARG A 484 11.13 18.33 43.90
C ARG A 484 10.05 17.37 43.43
N VAL A 485 10.47 16.30 42.77
CA VAL A 485 9.60 15.20 42.33
C VAL A 485 10.24 13.86 42.74
N PRO A 486 9.45 12.79 42.89
CA PRO A 486 9.99 11.46 43.17
C PRO A 486 10.99 10.98 42.10
N ALA A 487 11.97 10.17 42.49
CA ALA A 487 12.91 9.55 41.54
C ALA A 487 12.19 8.67 40.50
N SER A 488 11.05 8.09 40.86
CA SER A 488 10.17 7.34 39.97
C SER A 488 9.55 8.17 38.85
N ASN A 489 9.71 9.50 38.83
CA ASN A 489 9.29 10.35 37.72
C ASN A 489 10.32 10.39 36.57
N ILE A 490 11.52 9.84 36.76
CA ILE A 490 12.51 9.73 35.68
C ILE A 490 12.00 8.74 34.63
N LEU A 491 12.06 9.14 33.36
CA LEU A 491 11.69 8.30 32.23
C LEU A 491 12.88 7.43 31.83
N LEU A 492 12.67 6.13 31.69
CA LEU A 492 13.66 5.09 31.34
C LEU A 492 14.83 4.93 32.32
N GLY A 493 15.53 6.01 32.67
CA GLY A 493 16.66 6.02 33.60
C GLY A 493 17.51 7.28 33.47
N GLU A 494 18.39 7.49 34.44
CA GLU A 494 19.34 8.61 34.42
C GLU A 494 20.27 8.55 33.20
N GLY A 495 20.52 9.71 32.59
CA GLY A 495 21.40 9.86 31.44
C GLY A 495 20.79 9.47 30.09
N ARG A 496 19.53 9.00 30.07
CA ARG A 496 18.85 8.53 28.84
C ARG A 496 18.08 9.63 28.10
N GLY A 497 18.22 10.89 28.48
CA GLY A 497 17.44 12.01 27.95
C GLY A 497 17.62 12.24 26.45
N PHE A 498 18.85 12.13 25.93
CA PHE A 498 19.09 12.28 24.48
C PHE A 498 18.49 11.13 23.67
N GLU A 499 18.50 9.90 24.21
CA GLU A 499 17.90 8.75 23.54
C GLU A 499 16.38 8.92 23.42
N ILE A 500 15.72 9.29 24.52
CA ILE A 500 14.27 9.54 24.54
C ILE A 500 13.93 10.70 23.58
N ALA A 501 14.73 11.78 23.57
CA ALA A 501 14.53 12.90 22.65
C ALA A 501 14.59 12.46 21.19
N GLN A 502 15.57 11.62 20.81
CA GLN A 502 15.67 11.13 19.44
C GLN A 502 14.53 10.16 19.08
N GLY A 503 14.10 9.32 20.04
CA GLY A 503 12.95 8.42 19.86
C GLY A 503 11.66 9.17 19.57
N ARG A 504 11.39 10.23 20.34
CA ARG A 504 10.22 11.12 20.18
C ARG A 504 10.26 11.94 18.90
N LEU A 505 11.41 12.56 18.61
CA LEU A 505 11.50 13.55 17.52
C LEU A 505 11.49 12.92 16.12
N GLY A 506 11.52 11.59 15.99
CA GLY A 506 11.40 10.91 14.69
C GLY A 506 10.00 11.07 14.09
N PRO A 507 8.98 10.37 14.63
CA PRO A 507 7.60 10.46 14.16
C PRO A 507 7.02 11.88 14.27
N GLY A 508 7.28 12.59 15.38
CA GLY A 508 6.78 13.95 15.59
C GLY A 508 7.18 14.93 14.47
N ARG A 509 8.43 14.87 13.99
CA ARG A 509 8.89 15.69 12.85
C ARG A 509 8.13 15.34 11.58
N LEU A 510 7.90 14.06 11.30
CA LEU A 510 7.15 13.62 10.14
C LEU A 510 5.70 14.13 10.19
N HIS A 511 5.04 14.06 11.35
CA HIS A 511 3.66 14.51 11.51
C HIS A 511 3.51 16.02 11.27
N HIS A 512 4.47 16.83 11.75
CA HIS A 512 4.52 18.26 11.44
C HIS A 512 4.71 18.52 9.95
N CYS A 513 5.59 17.76 9.29
CA CYS A 513 5.84 17.91 7.86
C CYS A 513 4.59 17.59 7.02
N MET A 514 3.86 16.52 7.35
CA MET A 514 2.62 16.19 6.64
C MET A 514 1.52 17.22 6.88
N ARG A 515 1.35 17.72 8.11
CA ARG A 515 0.44 18.85 8.36
C ARG A 515 0.83 20.11 7.58
N ALA A 516 2.13 20.36 7.38
CA ALA A 516 2.59 21.47 6.55
C ALA A 516 2.24 21.29 5.06
N VAL A 517 2.24 20.06 4.54
CA VAL A 517 1.73 19.75 3.19
C VAL A 517 0.24 20.10 3.11
N GLY A 518 -0.56 19.68 4.09
CA GLY A 518 -1.99 20.01 4.16
C GLY A 518 -2.29 21.50 4.20
N ALA A 519 -1.56 22.24 5.05
CA ALA A 519 -1.67 23.68 5.13
C ALA A 519 -1.30 24.36 3.79
N SER A 520 -0.31 23.83 3.08
CA SER A 520 0.13 24.36 1.78
C SER A 520 -0.87 24.09 0.67
N GLU A 521 -1.55 22.93 0.67
CA GLU A 521 -2.67 22.67 -0.24
C GLU A 521 -3.81 23.67 -0.04
N TYR A 522 -4.16 23.94 1.22
CA TYR A 522 -5.20 24.93 1.52
C TYR A 522 -4.78 26.35 1.12
N ALA A 523 -3.51 26.74 1.33
CA ALA A 523 -2.98 28.01 0.85
C ALA A 523 -3.04 28.12 -0.68
N LEU A 524 -2.69 27.06 -1.40
CA LEU A 524 -2.78 27.01 -2.86
C LEU A 524 -4.24 27.09 -3.35
N GLU A 525 -5.18 26.45 -2.64
CA GLU A 525 -6.61 26.58 -2.92
C GLU A 525 -7.08 28.04 -2.80
N LEU A 526 -6.72 28.72 -1.71
CA LEU A 526 -7.01 30.14 -1.51
C LEU A 526 -6.37 31.01 -2.60
N LEU A 527 -5.11 30.75 -2.93
CA LEU A 527 -4.37 31.44 -4.00
C LEU A 527 -5.14 31.32 -5.32
N CYS A 528 -5.50 30.11 -5.75
CA CYS A 528 -6.20 29.86 -7.00
C CYS A 528 -7.60 30.51 -7.03
N LYS A 529 -8.37 30.40 -5.93
CA LYS A 529 -9.69 31.06 -5.80
C LYS A 529 -9.58 32.58 -5.93
N ARG A 530 -8.60 33.18 -5.26
CA ARG A 530 -8.35 34.63 -5.34
C ARG A 530 -7.90 35.03 -6.73
N ALA A 531 -7.03 34.23 -7.35
CA ALA A 531 -6.50 34.52 -8.66
C ALA A 531 -7.58 34.46 -9.76
N ALA A 532 -8.55 33.55 -9.62
CA ALA A 532 -9.70 33.40 -10.52
C ALA A 532 -10.79 34.47 -10.33
N SER A 533 -10.98 34.94 -9.09
CA SER A 533 -12.03 35.92 -8.78
C SER A 533 -11.63 37.35 -9.12
N ARG A 534 -10.39 37.76 -8.81
CA ARG A 534 -9.94 39.17 -8.96
C ARG A 534 -9.44 39.49 -10.38
N GLN A 535 -9.65 40.73 -10.81
CA GLN A 535 -9.20 41.26 -12.11
C GLN A 535 -8.39 42.54 -11.91
N THR A 536 -7.28 42.67 -12.64
CA THR A 536 -6.46 43.89 -12.73
C THR A 536 -5.96 44.04 -14.17
N PHE A 537 -5.84 45.29 -14.64
CA PHE A 537 -5.36 45.59 -16.00
C PHE A 537 -6.12 44.79 -17.08
N GLY A 538 -7.43 44.65 -16.93
CA GLY A 538 -8.29 43.93 -17.88
C GLY A 538 -8.21 42.40 -17.82
N LYS A 539 -7.34 41.79 -17.01
CA LYS A 539 -7.15 40.32 -16.93
C LYS A 539 -7.40 39.77 -15.53
N LYS A 540 -7.91 38.53 -15.44
CA LYS A 540 -7.92 37.78 -14.18
C LYS A 540 -6.48 37.58 -13.70
N LEU A 541 -6.26 37.50 -12.40
CA LEU A 541 -4.87 37.44 -11.89
C LEU A 541 -4.09 36.25 -12.43
N TYR A 542 -4.72 35.08 -12.57
CA TYR A 542 -4.05 33.89 -13.12
C TYR A 542 -3.64 34.04 -14.60
N GLN A 543 -4.16 35.03 -15.32
CA GLN A 543 -3.78 35.32 -16.71
C GLN A 543 -2.53 36.21 -16.80
N HIS A 544 -2.07 36.77 -15.68
CA HIS A 544 -0.74 37.37 -15.59
C HIS A 544 0.26 36.24 -15.35
N GLU A 545 1.19 36.07 -16.28
CA GLU A 545 2.07 34.91 -16.37
C GLU A 545 2.86 34.64 -15.07
N VAL A 546 3.31 35.68 -14.37
CA VAL A 546 3.98 35.55 -13.07
C VAL A 546 3.12 34.83 -12.03
N VAL A 547 1.82 35.13 -11.97
CA VAL A 547 0.89 34.46 -11.04
C VAL A 547 0.65 33.01 -11.48
N ALA A 548 0.55 32.75 -12.78
CA ALA A 548 0.45 31.38 -13.31
C ALA A 548 1.68 30.54 -12.96
N HIS A 549 2.89 31.12 -13.07
CA HIS A 549 4.13 30.47 -12.66
C HIS A 549 4.17 30.19 -11.16
N TRP A 550 3.69 31.10 -10.31
CA TRP A 550 3.60 30.83 -8.87
C TRP A 550 2.67 29.65 -8.56
N ILE A 551 1.53 29.54 -9.24
CA ILE A 551 0.62 28.38 -9.08
C ILE A 551 1.35 27.08 -9.44
N ALA A 552 2.06 27.06 -10.58
CA ALA A 552 2.82 25.90 -11.04
C ALA A 552 3.95 25.51 -10.07
N GLU A 553 4.75 26.49 -9.64
CA GLU A 553 5.83 26.33 -8.66
C GLU A 553 5.32 25.80 -7.32
N CYS A 554 4.18 26.30 -6.83
CA CYS A 554 3.57 25.81 -5.61
C CYS A 554 3.15 24.35 -5.73
N ARG A 555 2.49 23.97 -6.83
CA ARG A 555 2.10 22.56 -7.08
C ARG A 555 3.33 21.65 -7.12
N ILE A 556 4.38 22.03 -7.85
CA ILE A 556 5.62 21.25 -7.93
C ILE A 556 6.24 21.05 -6.55
N ALA A 557 6.37 22.14 -5.77
CA ALA A 557 6.99 22.09 -4.45
C ALA A 557 6.18 21.22 -3.46
N ILE A 558 4.85 21.30 -3.50
CA ILE A 558 3.97 20.48 -2.68
C ILE A 558 4.15 18.99 -3.01
N GLU A 559 4.12 18.60 -4.29
CA GLU A 559 4.28 17.19 -4.68
C GLU A 559 5.66 16.63 -4.28
N GLN A 560 6.73 17.39 -4.54
CA GLN A 560 8.09 17.00 -4.15
C GLN A 560 8.19 16.76 -2.64
N THR A 561 7.59 17.65 -1.85
CA THR A 561 7.60 17.56 -0.39
C THR A 561 6.76 16.39 0.11
N ARG A 562 5.56 16.19 -0.45
CA ARG A 562 4.68 15.05 -0.12
C ARG A 562 5.37 13.72 -0.36
N LEU A 563 5.98 13.54 -1.53
CA LEU A 563 6.68 12.30 -1.87
C LEU A 563 7.90 12.05 -0.97
N LEU A 564 8.65 13.10 -0.62
CA LEU A 564 9.77 12.98 0.32
C LEU A 564 9.29 12.61 1.73
N ALA A 565 8.16 13.16 2.18
CA ALA A 565 7.55 12.81 3.46
C ALA A 565 7.04 11.36 3.48
N LEU A 566 6.37 10.91 2.42
CA LEU A 566 5.92 9.52 2.28
C LEU A 566 7.10 8.55 2.22
N HIS A 567 8.22 8.93 1.58
CA HIS A 567 9.45 8.15 1.61
C HIS A 567 10.02 8.02 3.03
N ALA A 568 9.99 9.09 3.83
CA ALA A 568 10.40 9.06 5.23
C ALA A 568 9.47 8.14 6.05
N ALA A 569 8.16 8.24 5.85
CA ALA A 569 7.15 7.39 6.48
C ALA A 569 7.36 5.90 6.14
N HIS A 570 7.54 5.59 4.85
CA HIS A 570 7.80 4.22 4.41
C HIS A 570 9.12 3.67 4.98
N THR A 571 10.15 4.51 5.08
CA THR A 571 11.43 4.11 5.70
C THR A 571 11.26 3.83 7.20
N LEU A 572 10.41 4.61 7.89
CA LEU A 572 10.05 4.35 9.29
C LEU A 572 9.34 3.00 9.45
N ASP A 573 8.33 2.74 8.64
CA ASP A 573 7.56 1.49 8.71
C ASP A 573 8.41 0.25 8.41
N THR A 574 9.33 0.36 7.43
CA THR A 574 10.11 -0.80 6.97
C THR A 574 11.46 -0.99 7.66
N LYS A 575 12.08 0.08 8.19
CA LYS A 575 13.45 0.05 8.74
C LYS A 575 13.60 0.71 10.11
N GLY A 576 12.53 1.31 10.65
CA GLY A 576 12.50 1.93 11.96
C GLY A 576 13.21 3.29 12.06
N ASN A 577 13.04 3.95 13.23
CA ASN A 577 13.49 5.32 13.52
C ASN A 577 14.96 5.59 13.18
N LYS A 578 15.87 4.68 13.56
CA LYS A 578 17.31 4.89 13.40
C LYS A 578 17.73 4.94 11.93
N ALA A 579 17.14 4.09 11.09
CA ALA A 579 17.43 4.05 9.66
C ALA A 579 16.80 5.23 8.91
N ALA A 580 15.62 5.69 9.35
CA ALA A 580 14.90 6.81 8.76
C ALA A 580 15.47 8.19 9.13
N ARG A 581 16.46 8.27 10.03
CA ARG A 581 17.02 9.54 10.55
C ARG A 581 17.39 10.53 9.45
N LYS A 582 18.00 10.05 8.37
CA LYS A 582 18.41 10.90 7.23
C LYS A 582 17.20 11.47 6.50
N GLN A 583 16.22 10.62 6.17
CA GLN A 583 14.97 11.01 5.52
C GLN A 583 14.16 12.00 6.36
N ILE A 584 14.05 11.75 7.67
CA ILE A 584 13.37 12.66 8.61
C ILE A 584 14.05 14.02 8.67
N GLY A 585 15.39 14.05 8.70
CA GLY A 585 16.16 15.30 8.61
C GLY A 585 15.92 16.05 7.31
N MET A 586 15.92 15.34 6.17
CA MET A 586 15.68 15.94 4.84
C MET A 586 14.29 16.58 4.76
N ILE A 587 13.24 15.84 5.15
CA ILE A 587 11.87 16.37 5.07
C ILE A 587 11.65 17.53 6.05
N LYS A 588 12.27 17.49 7.25
CA LYS A 588 12.16 18.57 8.24
C LYS A 588 12.65 19.92 7.70
N VAL A 589 13.68 19.92 6.86
CA VAL A 589 14.17 21.13 6.20
C VAL A 589 13.25 21.56 5.06
N VAL A 590 12.88 20.61 4.19
CA VAL A 590 12.11 20.92 2.96
C VAL A 590 10.70 21.40 3.28
N ALA A 591 10.00 20.75 4.22
CA ALA A 591 8.59 21.04 4.50
C ALA A 591 8.38 22.47 5.03
N GLY A 592 9.20 22.93 5.97
CA GLY A 592 9.09 24.29 6.51
C GLY A 592 9.36 25.37 5.46
N ARG A 593 10.33 25.13 4.56
CA ARG A 593 10.67 26.05 3.46
C ARG A 593 9.59 26.07 2.38
N MET A 594 9.08 24.91 1.99
CA MET A 594 7.98 24.78 1.04
C MET A 594 6.73 25.50 1.54
N ALA A 595 6.30 25.22 2.77
CA ALA A 595 5.12 25.86 3.35
C ALA A 595 5.28 27.38 3.43
N SER A 596 6.45 27.87 3.82
CA SER A 596 6.73 29.31 3.86
C SER A 596 6.57 29.95 2.47
N LYS A 597 7.12 29.33 1.41
CA LYS A 597 7.04 29.84 0.03
C LYS A 597 5.61 29.82 -0.50
N VAL A 598 4.89 28.71 -0.32
CA VAL A 598 3.51 28.58 -0.85
C VAL A 598 2.57 29.57 -0.17
N VAL A 599 2.65 29.71 1.16
CA VAL A 599 1.81 30.66 1.89
C VAL A 599 2.15 32.10 1.51
N ASP A 600 3.44 32.44 1.36
CA ASP A 600 3.86 33.79 0.95
C ASP A 600 3.36 34.15 -0.46
N CYS A 601 3.41 33.21 -1.41
CA CYS A 601 2.79 33.39 -2.73
C CYS A 601 1.28 33.64 -2.61
N ALA A 602 0.58 32.92 -1.73
CA ALA A 602 -0.84 33.11 -1.50
C ALA A 602 -1.14 34.49 -0.89
N ILE A 603 -0.33 34.95 0.08
CA ILE A 603 -0.41 36.31 0.66
C ILE A 603 -0.27 37.35 -0.44
N GLN A 604 0.76 37.22 -1.28
CA GLN A 604 1.05 38.17 -2.35
C GLN A 604 -0.12 38.29 -3.35
N VAL A 605 -0.75 37.17 -3.71
CA VAL A 605 -1.92 37.15 -4.62
C VAL A 605 -3.17 37.78 -3.96
N HIS A 606 -3.29 37.75 -2.63
CA HIS A 606 -4.36 38.43 -1.91
C HIS A 606 -4.13 39.94 -1.75
N GLY A 607 -2.89 40.42 -1.95
CA GLY A 607 -2.51 41.82 -1.73
C GLY A 607 -2.61 42.18 -0.25
N GLY A 608 -3.08 43.40 0.07
CA GLY A 608 -3.23 43.85 1.45
C GLY A 608 -4.12 42.94 2.31
N ALA A 609 -5.11 42.27 1.72
CA ALA A 609 -5.95 41.32 2.45
C ALA A 609 -5.19 40.07 2.92
N GLY A 610 -4.07 39.71 2.26
CA GLY A 610 -3.29 38.53 2.61
C GLY A 610 -2.56 38.64 3.96
N VAL A 611 -2.34 39.87 4.43
CA VAL A 611 -1.72 40.15 5.75
C VAL A 611 -2.74 40.55 6.82
N SER A 612 -4.03 40.52 6.49
CA SER A 612 -5.13 40.82 7.41
C SER A 612 -5.75 39.55 7.99
N ASP A 613 -6.60 39.69 9.00
CA ASP A 613 -7.32 38.58 9.62
C ASP A 613 -8.56 38.12 8.82
N ASP A 614 -8.87 38.76 7.69
CA ASP A 614 -9.94 38.33 6.77
C ASP A 614 -9.63 36.95 6.15
N PHE A 615 -8.35 36.58 6.11
CA PHE A 615 -7.87 35.31 5.58
C PHE A 615 -6.87 34.67 6.55
N PRO A 616 -6.80 33.33 6.63
CA PRO A 616 -5.90 32.64 7.57
C PRO A 616 -4.42 32.72 7.18
N LEU A 617 -4.06 33.39 6.08
CA LEU A 617 -2.74 33.30 5.45
C LEU A 617 -1.62 33.86 6.34
N ALA A 618 -1.84 34.96 7.06
CA ALA A 618 -0.86 35.52 8.00
C ALA A 618 -0.53 34.55 9.15
N HIS A 619 -1.56 33.92 9.73
CA HIS A 619 -1.40 32.86 10.74
C HIS A 619 -0.67 31.63 10.17
N MET A 620 -1.03 31.21 8.95
CA MET A 620 -0.36 30.09 8.28
C MET A 620 1.13 30.38 8.03
N TYR A 621 1.49 31.63 7.73
CA TYR A 621 2.89 32.01 7.55
C TYR A 621 3.67 31.97 8.87
N ALA A 622 3.09 32.46 9.96
CA ALA A 622 3.67 32.37 11.30
C ALA A 622 3.94 30.91 11.70
N TYR A 623 2.97 30.02 11.44
CA TYR A 623 3.13 28.58 11.61
C TYR A 623 4.28 28.01 10.77
N ALA A 624 4.26 28.25 9.45
CA ALA A 624 5.27 27.74 8.53
C ALA A 624 6.69 28.22 8.88
N ARG A 625 6.83 29.49 9.29
CA ARG A 625 8.11 30.06 9.69
C ARG A 625 8.62 29.46 10.99
N THR A 626 7.72 29.14 11.92
CA THR A 626 8.07 28.53 13.22
C THR A 626 8.55 27.10 13.06
N LEU A 627 8.01 26.34 12.11
CA LEU A 627 8.47 24.99 11.79
C LEU A 627 9.94 24.93 11.36
N ARG A 628 10.55 26.04 10.92
CA ARG A 628 11.98 26.11 10.59
C ARG A 628 12.89 26.26 11.82
N LEU A 629 12.30 26.39 13.01
CA LEU A 629 12.99 26.51 14.31
C LEU A 629 12.58 25.39 15.27
N ALA A 630 11.29 25.13 15.38
CA ALA A 630 10.73 24.06 16.21
C ALA A 630 11.31 22.68 15.80
N ASP A 631 11.49 21.79 16.77
CA ASP A 631 12.08 20.45 16.59
C ASP A 631 13.46 20.41 15.89
N GLY A 632 14.21 21.51 16.01
CA GLY A 632 15.56 21.69 15.48
C GLY A 632 15.58 22.64 14.29
N PRO A 633 16.44 23.68 14.30
CA PRO A 633 16.62 24.60 13.17
C PRO A 633 17.09 23.89 11.90
N ASP A 634 16.75 24.45 10.75
CA ASP A 634 17.14 23.94 9.42
C ASP A 634 18.64 23.61 9.35
N GLU A 635 19.49 24.50 9.88
CA GLU A 635 20.96 24.41 9.79
C GLU A 635 21.52 23.22 10.57
N VAL A 636 20.88 22.84 11.68
CA VAL A 636 21.26 21.66 12.47
C VAL A 636 20.95 20.38 11.69
N HIS A 637 19.81 20.34 11.01
CA HIS A 637 19.43 19.21 10.16
C HIS A 637 20.32 19.10 8.93
N LEU A 638 20.60 20.23 8.25
CA LEU A 638 21.54 20.28 7.12
C LEU A 638 22.92 19.74 7.50
N SER A 639 23.46 20.17 8.64
CA SER A 639 24.75 19.68 9.15
C SER A 639 24.72 18.16 9.39
N SER A 640 23.64 17.65 9.99
CA SER A 640 23.49 16.20 10.21
C SER A 640 23.36 15.43 8.90
N ILE A 641 22.63 15.94 7.91
CA ILE A 641 22.46 15.33 6.59
C ILE A 641 23.79 15.27 5.87
N ALA A 642 24.56 16.37 5.85
CA ALA A 642 25.87 16.42 5.20
C ALA A 642 26.83 15.37 5.77
N GLN A 643 26.88 15.22 7.10
CA GLN A 643 27.69 14.19 7.75
C GLN A 643 27.25 12.76 7.38
N MET A 644 25.95 12.50 7.29
CA MET A 644 25.42 11.18 6.90
C MET A 644 25.70 10.90 5.40
N GLU A 645 25.50 11.88 4.53
CA GLU A 645 25.78 11.76 3.10
C GLU A 645 27.25 11.45 2.83
N LEU A 646 28.18 12.18 3.47
CA LEU A 646 29.61 11.93 3.30
C LEU A 646 29.99 10.49 3.71
N ARG A 647 29.44 9.99 4.83
CA ARG A 647 29.67 8.61 5.26
C ARG A 647 29.14 7.59 4.26
N ASP A 648 27.95 7.83 3.71
CA ASP A 648 27.34 6.94 2.72
C ASP A 648 28.16 6.91 1.42
N GLN A 649 28.64 8.05 0.95
CA GLN A 649 29.49 8.16 -0.25
C GLN A 649 30.83 7.44 -0.06
N LEU A 650 31.51 7.68 1.07
CA LEU A 650 32.78 7.00 1.38
C LEU A 650 32.62 5.48 1.46
N ARG A 651 31.55 4.99 2.09
CA ARG A 651 31.24 3.55 2.13
C ARG A 651 31.05 2.95 0.73
N ARG A 652 30.34 3.65 -0.17
CA ARG A 652 30.14 3.20 -1.55
C ARG A 652 31.44 3.19 -2.35
N MET A 653 32.33 4.16 -2.12
CA MET A 653 33.66 4.18 -2.75
C MET A 653 34.50 2.99 -2.28
N SER A 654 34.55 2.73 -0.98
CA SER A 654 35.27 1.57 -0.43
C SER A 654 34.70 0.22 -0.88
N ALA A 655 33.41 0.12 -1.20
CA ALA A 655 32.80 -1.11 -1.72
C ALA A 655 33.04 -1.35 -3.22
N LYS A 656 33.54 -0.34 -3.95
CA LYS A 656 33.91 -0.43 -5.37
C LYS A 656 35.39 -0.75 -5.59
N LEU A 657 36.21 -0.55 -4.55
CA LEU A 657 37.60 -0.99 -4.46
C LEU A 657 37.64 -2.42 -3.93
#